data_AF-A0A8H5JU92-F1
#
_entry.id   AF-A0A8H5JU92-F1
#
_cell.length_a   1.000
_cell.length_b   1.000
_cell.length_c   1.000
_cell.angle_alpha   90.00
_cell.angle_beta   90.00
_cell.angle_gamma   90.00
#
_symmetry.space_group_name_H-M   'P 1'
#
loop_
_entity.id
_entity.type
_entity.pdbx_description
1 polymer ?
#
loop_
_entity_poly.entity_id
_entity_poly.type
_entity_poly.pdbx_seq_one_letter_code
_entity_poly.pdbx_strand_id
1 'polypeptide(L)'
;MPHIKQIVAIRRKPGLTRQEFFDYHFQVHGRLSQGPSPDVTPSKYFQTHIQDAVYNHQEGQGVNANPWWAFSDDIVELYFQSEDHMKTSFGSQYVREHVGPDGVNFSDFASALSVTVQERPIPLNEFIHASSEDVDSLSVSPVAMYYLTVTGDDTEDIISGFVNSLQKFAGSQVRTLVANTPVELSLNPDAYFGSNPNRPKFNLIFAIHLRGKESVAEVRKAQKEFEAAYGAKINLPNSWIAFGQRGLVLNQAKNIQYLTYSQAAARIDIIILSSFASSHKRSLEAMEIAAQPHVIVVGGGIVGATIAWHLAHHTSVTIVAEDIGGPASKASFAWLNASSVSQRFYYDFRRRSLQRWRQIHTELPGLPIAWSGSINWHKTAEAMAKTESNLTAWGYHIAHIKKPEVSEHEPFFYQSTLANWALYYPREGAMEAHIVAQMLVASAEARGNLKAIRATAKGFYKENGKITGVQLASGEKVMGDHIVVAAGLGSVPLLATEGITVPITSVPALIVNSKPTKETLVRHVVNLKYLYIRQTSDGIIKAGCENPGDDPGDDPEATAHQVFSTVQSTLIGGEKLEFDYYTVGYKPTPKDGLPIIGPTGLEGVSVAVMHSGVTNAAIVGELLSKQIITGEMDPELDNFRLDRFNK
;
A
#
# COMPACT_ATOMS: atom_id res chain seq x y z
N MET A 1 -19.12 -12.22 30.39
CA MET A 1 -19.99 -13.30 29.89
C MET A 1 -19.32 -13.86 28.64
N PRO A 2 -19.33 -15.18 28.40
CA PRO A 2 -18.70 -15.72 27.20
C PRO A 2 -19.48 -15.17 25.99
N HIS A 3 -18.79 -14.59 25.02
CA HIS A 3 -19.45 -14.00 23.87
C HIS A 3 -19.96 -15.12 22.96
N ILE A 4 -21.25 -15.05 22.60
CA ILE A 4 -21.77 -15.79 21.45
C ILE A 4 -21.27 -15.05 20.21
N LYS A 5 -20.68 -15.78 19.27
CA LYS A 5 -20.23 -15.19 18.01
C LYS A 5 -20.59 -16.05 16.81
N GLN A 6 -20.76 -15.39 15.68
CA GLN A 6 -20.85 -16.04 14.38
C GLN A 6 -19.46 -16.02 13.74
N ILE A 7 -18.91 -17.20 13.44
CA ILE A 7 -17.69 -17.33 12.62
C ILE A 7 -18.11 -17.71 11.21
N VAL A 8 -17.58 -17.02 10.20
CA VAL A 8 -17.87 -17.30 8.78
C VAL A 8 -16.58 -17.29 7.98
N ALA A 9 -16.15 -18.45 7.49
CA ALA A 9 -15.09 -18.53 6.49
C ALA A 9 -15.71 -18.35 5.09
N ILE A 10 -15.23 -17.37 4.33
CA ILE A 10 -15.84 -16.96 3.06
C ILE A 10 -14.83 -17.12 1.93
N ARG A 11 -15.30 -17.63 0.80
CA ARG A 11 -14.58 -17.60 -0.48
C ARG A 11 -15.03 -16.38 -1.25
N ARG A 12 -14.10 -15.69 -1.91
CA ARG A 12 -14.45 -14.54 -2.75
C ARG A 12 -15.29 -14.96 -3.95
N LYS A 13 -16.19 -14.08 -4.35
CA LYS A 13 -16.99 -14.21 -5.57
C LYS A 13 -16.08 -14.35 -6.80
N PRO A 14 -16.46 -15.18 -7.78
CA PRO A 14 -15.77 -15.22 -9.08
C PRO A 14 -15.69 -13.85 -9.74
N GLY A 15 -14.56 -13.55 -10.37
CA GLY A 15 -14.34 -12.28 -11.09
C GLY A 15 -13.75 -11.16 -10.23
N LEU A 16 -13.53 -11.36 -8.93
CA LEU A 16 -12.80 -10.42 -8.09
C LEU A 16 -11.35 -10.86 -7.89
N THR A 17 -10.41 -9.91 -8.03
CA THR A 17 -9.08 -10.09 -7.45
C THR A 17 -9.16 -10.14 -5.92
N ARG A 18 -8.16 -10.73 -5.29
CA ARG A 18 -8.12 -10.85 -3.83
C ARG A 18 -8.03 -9.48 -3.13
N GLN A 19 -7.37 -8.51 -3.77
CA GLN A 19 -7.31 -7.14 -3.27
C GLN A 19 -8.67 -6.43 -3.39
N GLU A 20 -9.37 -6.56 -4.52
CA GLU A 20 -10.73 -6.00 -4.68
C GLU A 20 -11.71 -6.60 -3.67
N PHE A 21 -11.63 -7.91 -3.46
CA PHE A 21 -12.41 -8.61 -2.43
C PHE A 21 -12.15 -8.03 -1.04
N PHE A 22 -10.88 -7.93 -0.61
CA PHE A 22 -10.56 -7.40 0.71
C PHE A 22 -10.93 -5.93 0.85
N ASP A 23 -10.66 -5.10 -0.16
CA ASP A 23 -11.02 -3.69 -0.12
C ASP A 23 -12.55 -3.51 -0.03
N TYR A 24 -13.32 -4.27 -0.81
CA TYR A 24 -14.77 -4.19 -0.77
C TYR A 24 -15.34 -4.70 0.56
N HIS A 25 -14.96 -5.92 0.95
CA HIS A 25 -15.49 -6.55 2.16
C HIS A 25 -15.12 -5.76 3.41
N PHE A 26 -13.88 -5.26 3.50
CA PHE A 26 -13.45 -4.48 4.66
C PHE A 26 -14.00 -3.03 4.62
N GLN A 27 -13.94 -2.34 3.48
CA GLN A 27 -14.23 -0.90 3.42
C GLN A 27 -15.70 -0.56 3.15
N VAL A 28 -16.40 -1.40 2.38
CA VAL A 28 -17.80 -1.19 1.99
C VAL A 28 -18.71 -2.00 2.90
N HIS A 29 -18.58 -3.32 2.87
CA HIS A 29 -19.44 -4.19 3.68
C HIS A 29 -19.21 -4.01 5.19
N GLY A 30 -17.95 -3.85 5.61
CA GLY A 30 -17.59 -3.54 6.98
C GLY A 30 -18.26 -2.27 7.51
N ARG A 31 -18.43 -1.24 6.65
CA ARG A 31 -19.15 -0.02 6.99
C ARG A 31 -20.66 -0.25 7.07
N LEU A 32 -21.23 -1.00 6.11
CA LEU A 32 -22.65 -1.32 6.10
C LEU A 32 -23.06 -2.12 7.35
N SER A 33 -22.16 -2.94 7.89
CA SER A 33 -22.37 -3.73 9.11
C SER A 33 -22.56 -2.88 10.37
N GLN A 34 -22.28 -1.57 10.32
CA GLN A 34 -22.68 -0.62 11.34
C GLN A 34 -24.13 -0.19 11.09
N GLY A 35 -25.06 -0.74 11.87
CA GLY A 35 -26.47 -0.40 11.76
C GLY A 35 -26.83 0.93 12.41
N PRO A 36 -28.09 1.38 12.26
CA PRO A 36 -28.58 2.66 12.78
C PRO A 36 -28.58 2.73 14.32
N SER A 37 -28.51 1.59 15.00
CA SER A 37 -28.49 1.53 16.47
C SER A 37 -27.61 0.37 16.99
N PRO A 38 -27.15 0.45 18.27
CA PRO A 38 -26.32 -0.58 18.90
C PRO A 38 -26.90 -1.99 18.88
N ASP A 39 -28.21 -2.13 19.06
CA ASP A 39 -28.97 -3.39 19.14
C ASP A 39 -29.13 -4.12 17.80
N VAL A 40 -28.94 -3.40 16.68
CA VAL A 40 -28.93 -4.00 15.35
C VAL A 40 -27.51 -4.17 14.79
N THR A 41 -26.49 -3.74 15.53
CA THR A 41 -25.08 -3.77 15.13
C THR A 41 -24.35 -4.87 15.90
N PRO A 42 -23.46 -5.68 15.30
CA PRO A 42 -22.62 -6.60 16.07
C PRO A 42 -21.83 -5.86 17.16
N SER A 43 -21.66 -6.46 18.34
CA SER A 43 -20.91 -5.82 19.43
C SER A 43 -19.42 -5.65 19.11
N LYS A 44 -18.84 -6.63 18.40
CA LYS A 44 -17.50 -6.57 17.80
C LYS A 44 -17.53 -7.26 16.44
N TYR A 45 -16.72 -6.79 15.51
CA TYR A 45 -16.53 -7.38 14.20
C TYR A 45 -15.04 -7.42 13.88
N PHE A 46 -14.51 -8.62 13.66
CA PHE A 46 -13.17 -8.85 13.13
C PHE A 46 -13.22 -9.55 11.78
N GLN A 47 -12.22 -9.23 10.95
CA GLN A 47 -11.99 -9.89 9.68
C GLN A 47 -10.55 -10.39 9.62
N THR A 48 -10.37 -11.67 9.32
CA THR A 48 -9.06 -12.33 9.17
C THR A 48 -8.79 -12.58 7.70
N HIS A 49 -7.81 -11.88 7.13
CA HIS A 49 -7.36 -12.13 5.77
C HIS A 49 -6.47 -13.38 5.75
N ILE A 50 -6.94 -14.48 5.16
CA ILE A 50 -6.23 -15.77 5.17
C ILE A 50 -5.03 -15.71 4.24
N GLN A 51 -3.81 -15.67 4.76
CA GLN A 51 -2.58 -15.67 3.96
C GLN A 51 -2.24 -17.06 3.43
N ASP A 52 -2.46 -18.08 4.23
CA ASP A 52 -2.15 -19.47 3.90
C ASP A 52 -3.16 -20.42 4.57
N ALA A 53 -3.42 -21.57 3.98
CA ALA A 53 -4.34 -22.58 4.53
C ALA A 53 -3.86 -23.99 4.19
N VAL A 54 -4.02 -24.89 5.15
CA VAL A 54 -3.58 -26.29 5.01
C VAL A 54 -4.79 -27.21 5.19
N TYR A 55 -5.01 -28.04 4.18
CA TYR A 55 -6.05 -29.06 4.13
C TYR A 55 -5.40 -30.44 4.16
N ASN A 56 -6.09 -31.42 4.76
CA ASN A 56 -5.65 -32.81 4.73
C ASN A 56 -6.03 -33.48 3.41
N HIS A 57 -5.28 -34.52 3.05
CA HIS A 57 -5.57 -35.34 1.88
C HIS A 57 -6.92 -36.06 2.03
N GLN A 58 -7.71 -36.09 0.95
CA GLN A 58 -8.94 -36.86 0.88
C GLN A 58 -8.74 -38.12 0.05
N GLU A 59 -8.99 -39.28 0.65
CA GLU A 59 -8.94 -40.57 -0.06
C GLU A 59 -9.90 -40.58 -1.24
N GLY A 60 -9.42 -41.05 -2.40
CA GLY A 60 -10.21 -41.11 -3.63
C GLY A 60 -10.23 -39.82 -4.46
N GLN A 61 -9.63 -38.72 -3.97
CA GLN A 61 -9.33 -37.55 -4.78
C GLN A 61 -7.86 -37.54 -5.21
N GLY A 62 -7.55 -36.97 -6.38
CA GLY A 62 -6.17 -36.86 -6.86
C GLY A 62 -5.30 -36.05 -5.89
N VAL A 63 -3.98 -36.29 -5.88
CA VAL A 63 -3.00 -35.70 -4.94
C VAL A 63 -2.99 -34.16 -4.90
N ASN A 64 -3.60 -33.50 -5.90
CA ASN A 64 -3.68 -32.04 -6.01
C ASN A 64 -5.13 -31.48 -5.99
N ALA A 65 -6.12 -32.29 -5.64
CA ALA A 65 -7.51 -31.85 -5.55
C ALA A 65 -7.81 -31.37 -4.13
N ASN A 66 -8.10 -30.07 -3.99
CA ASN A 66 -8.65 -29.54 -2.74
C ASN A 66 -10.15 -29.84 -2.68
N PRO A 67 -10.74 -30.01 -1.48
CA PRO A 67 -12.17 -30.22 -1.38
C PRO A 67 -12.92 -29.01 -1.96
N TRP A 68 -14.13 -29.23 -2.46
CA TRP A 68 -14.92 -28.17 -3.15
C TRP A 68 -15.25 -26.97 -2.24
N TRP A 69 -15.20 -27.16 -0.92
CA TRP A 69 -15.36 -26.14 0.12
C TRP A 69 -14.02 -25.48 0.55
N ALA A 70 -12.88 -25.93 0.03
CA ALA A 70 -11.59 -25.31 0.31
C ALA A 70 -11.45 -23.92 -0.33
N PHE A 71 -10.43 -23.21 0.14
CA PHE A 71 -10.02 -21.86 -0.26
C PHE A 71 -11.00 -20.76 0.16
N SER A 72 -11.19 -20.63 1.47
CA SER A 72 -11.71 -19.37 2.04
C SER A 72 -10.63 -18.29 1.95
N ASP A 73 -10.97 -17.12 1.40
CA ASP A 73 -10.07 -15.96 1.29
C ASP A 73 -10.01 -15.18 2.62
N ASP A 74 -11.08 -15.24 3.42
CA ASP A 74 -11.12 -14.65 4.76
C ASP A 74 -12.00 -15.41 5.76
N ILE A 75 -11.89 -15.01 7.04
CA ILE A 75 -12.73 -15.45 8.14
C ILE A 75 -13.27 -14.23 8.88
N VAL A 76 -14.58 -14.15 9.00
CA VAL A 76 -15.31 -13.12 9.74
C VAL A 76 -15.69 -13.64 11.12
N GLU A 77 -15.52 -12.80 12.14
CA GLU A 77 -16.02 -13.06 13.50
C GLU A 77 -16.93 -11.91 13.93
N LEU A 78 -18.24 -12.19 14.08
CA LEU A 78 -19.25 -11.25 14.56
C LEU A 78 -19.65 -11.60 15.99
N TYR A 79 -19.35 -10.73 16.93
CA TYR A 79 -19.61 -10.95 18.35
C TYR A 79 -20.94 -10.32 18.75
N PHE A 80 -21.68 -10.99 19.63
CA PHE A 80 -22.93 -10.49 20.19
C PHE A 80 -22.89 -10.52 21.72
N GLN A 81 -23.70 -9.65 22.34
CA GLN A 81 -23.77 -9.55 23.81
C GLN A 81 -24.62 -10.66 24.43
N SER A 82 -25.60 -11.16 23.68
CA SER A 82 -26.53 -12.23 24.06
C SER A 82 -27.15 -12.85 22.80
N GLU A 83 -27.85 -13.96 22.98
CA GLU A 83 -28.66 -14.55 21.91
C GLU A 83 -29.76 -13.59 21.43
N ASP A 84 -30.39 -12.84 22.34
CA ASP A 84 -31.41 -11.85 21.97
C ASP A 84 -30.84 -10.69 21.15
N HIS A 85 -29.61 -10.26 21.44
CA HIS A 85 -28.92 -9.27 20.62
C HIS A 85 -28.66 -9.84 19.21
N MET A 86 -28.18 -11.08 19.10
CA MET A 86 -28.01 -11.73 17.79
C MET A 86 -29.33 -11.82 17.03
N LYS A 87 -30.42 -12.22 17.70
CA LYS A 87 -31.77 -12.29 17.11
C LYS A 87 -32.27 -10.93 16.63
N THR A 88 -32.04 -9.89 17.42
CA THR A 88 -32.44 -8.51 17.07
C THR A 88 -31.66 -8.01 15.86
N SER A 89 -30.34 -8.21 15.84
CA SER A 89 -29.47 -7.77 14.75
C SER A 89 -29.82 -8.46 13.44
N PHE A 90 -29.75 -9.79 13.38
CA PHE A 90 -30.12 -10.53 12.17
C PHE A 90 -31.60 -10.34 11.82
N GLY A 91 -32.48 -10.25 12.81
CA GLY A 91 -33.92 -10.01 12.61
C GLY A 91 -34.30 -8.58 12.23
N SER A 92 -33.34 -7.64 12.14
CA SER A 92 -33.63 -6.25 11.83
C SER A 92 -33.97 -6.02 10.35
N GLN A 93 -34.78 -5.01 10.06
CA GLN A 93 -35.05 -4.58 8.69
C GLN A 93 -33.77 -4.10 8.00
N TYR A 94 -32.92 -3.35 8.71
CA TYR A 94 -31.66 -2.83 8.18
C TYR A 94 -30.72 -3.94 7.70
N VAL A 95 -30.53 -5.00 8.50
CA VAL A 95 -29.69 -6.13 8.07
C VAL A 95 -30.29 -6.85 6.87
N ARG A 96 -31.62 -7.02 6.82
CA ARG A 96 -32.28 -7.65 5.66
C ARG A 96 -32.23 -6.84 4.37
N GLU A 97 -32.26 -5.51 4.46
CA GLU A 97 -32.35 -4.63 3.28
C GLU A 97 -30.99 -4.09 2.81
N HIS A 98 -30.00 -3.99 3.71
CA HIS A 98 -28.71 -3.37 3.40
C HIS A 98 -27.51 -4.31 3.59
N VAL A 99 -27.42 -5.00 4.73
CA VAL A 99 -26.21 -5.79 5.05
C VAL A 99 -26.23 -7.13 4.32
N GLY A 100 -27.29 -7.92 4.48
CA GLY A 100 -27.43 -9.25 3.90
C GLY A 100 -27.33 -9.25 2.36
N PRO A 101 -28.12 -8.41 1.65
CA PRO A 101 -28.07 -8.36 0.19
C PRO A 101 -26.70 -7.95 -0.37
N ASP A 102 -25.92 -7.17 0.37
CA ASP A 102 -24.58 -6.75 -0.07
C ASP A 102 -23.58 -7.91 -0.16
N GLY A 103 -23.80 -8.99 0.58
CA GLY A 103 -22.92 -10.17 0.58
C GLY A 103 -22.67 -10.75 -0.82
N VAL A 104 -23.65 -10.69 -1.73
CA VAL A 104 -23.51 -11.22 -3.10
C VAL A 104 -22.52 -10.44 -3.97
N ASN A 105 -22.05 -9.28 -3.51
CA ASN A 105 -21.10 -8.45 -4.22
C ASN A 105 -19.66 -8.94 -4.05
N PHE A 106 -19.35 -9.61 -2.93
CA PHE A 106 -17.99 -10.05 -2.61
C PHE A 106 -17.88 -11.53 -2.23
N SER A 107 -18.94 -12.16 -1.72
CA SER A 107 -18.93 -13.53 -1.22
C SER A 107 -19.47 -14.53 -2.24
N ASP A 108 -18.82 -15.69 -2.33
CA ASP A 108 -19.39 -16.90 -2.89
C ASP A 108 -20.10 -17.71 -1.80
N PHE A 109 -21.37 -17.39 -1.58
CA PHE A 109 -22.20 -18.03 -0.55
C PHE A 109 -22.34 -19.55 -0.71
N ALA A 110 -22.14 -20.10 -1.91
CA ALA A 110 -22.20 -21.55 -2.11
C ALA A 110 -21.06 -22.30 -1.40
N SER A 111 -19.99 -21.58 -1.02
CA SER A 111 -18.82 -22.10 -0.34
C SER A 111 -18.51 -21.41 0.99
N ALA A 112 -19.44 -20.60 1.50
CA ALA A 112 -19.32 -20.06 2.84
C ALA A 112 -19.51 -21.16 3.91
N LEU A 113 -18.60 -21.17 4.87
CA LEU A 113 -18.61 -22.05 6.04
C LEU A 113 -18.92 -21.22 7.27
N SER A 114 -20.16 -21.28 7.72
CA SER A 114 -20.65 -20.51 8.86
C SER A 114 -20.91 -21.44 10.05
N VAL A 115 -20.63 -20.95 11.26
CA VAL A 115 -21.00 -21.61 12.50
C VAL A 115 -21.20 -20.61 13.62
N THR A 116 -22.28 -20.79 14.36
CA THR A 116 -22.52 -20.07 15.61
C THR A 116 -21.84 -20.79 16.76
N VAL A 117 -21.02 -20.08 17.54
CA VAL A 117 -20.17 -20.66 18.57
C VAL A 117 -20.23 -19.89 19.88
N GLN A 118 -19.98 -20.60 20.96
CA GLN A 118 -19.65 -20.04 22.26
C GLN A 118 -18.12 -19.96 22.39
N GLU A 119 -17.62 -18.76 22.67
CA GLU A 119 -16.20 -18.53 22.89
C GLU A 119 -15.77 -18.91 24.31
N ARG A 120 -14.71 -19.71 24.45
CA ARG A 120 -14.06 -20.06 25.72
C ARG A 120 -12.55 -19.84 25.64
N PRO A 121 -11.98 -18.85 26.37
CA PRO A 121 -10.54 -18.72 26.52
C PRO A 121 -9.95 -19.96 27.20
N ILE A 122 -8.84 -20.47 26.67
CA ILE A 122 -8.15 -21.65 27.19
C ILE A 122 -6.83 -21.21 27.82
N PRO A 123 -6.62 -21.44 29.13
CA PRO A 123 -5.37 -21.05 29.79
C PRO A 123 -4.19 -21.91 29.29
N LEU A 124 -3.04 -21.25 29.08
CA LEU A 124 -1.74 -21.90 28.86
C LEU A 124 -0.89 -21.73 30.14
N ASN A 125 -0.08 -22.73 30.53
CA ASN A 125 0.59 -22.79 31.84
C ASN A 125 1.48 -21.57 32.22
N GLU A 126 1.68 -21.39 33.55
CA GLU A 126 2.17 -20.19 34.27
C GLU A 126 3.54 -19.59 33.87
N PHE A 127 4.41 -20.28 33.11
CA PHE A 127 5.68 -19.70 32.64
C PHE A 127 5.51 -18.66 31.53
N ILE A 128 4.28 -18.49 31.05
CA ILE A 128 3.91 -17.52 30.05
C ILE A 128 3.08 -16.46 30.78
N HIS A 129 3.75 -15.46 31.36
CA HIS A 129 3.09 -14.19 31.62
C HIS A 129 2.61 -13.65 30.28
N ALA A 130 1.34 -13.93 29.96
CA ALA A 130 0.58 -13.13 29.03
C ALA A 130 0.64 -11.71 29.57
N SER A 131 1.37 -10.82 28.90
CA SER A 131 1.04 -9.41 29.02
C SER A 131 -0.46 -9.32 28.74
N SER A 132 -1.17 -8.58 29.57
CA SER A 132 -2.60 -8.29 29.44
C SER A 132 -2.85 -7.39 28.22
N GLU A 133 -2.23 -7.72 27.10
CA GLU A 133 -2.37 -7.03 25.83
C GLU A 133 -3.71 -7.42 25.23
N ASP A 134 -4.45 -6.37 24.93
CA ASP A 134 -5.81 -6.40 24.44
C ASP A 134 -5.86 -7.08 23.06
N VAL A 135 -6.32 -8.34 23.03
CA VAL A 135 -6.58 -9.10 21.78
C VAL A 135 -7.68 -8.46 20.93
N ASP A 136 -8.44 -7.52 21.50
CA ASP A 136 -9.37 -6.66 20.78
C ASP A 136 -8.75 -5.29 20.41
N SER A 137 -7.42 -5.17 20.39
CA SER A 137 -6.70 -3.95 20.01
C SER A 137 -6.90 -3.57 18.53
N LEU A 138 -6.60 -2.31 18.21
CA LEU A 138 -6.77 -1.74 16.86
C LEU A 138 -5.77 -2.29 15.82
N SER A 139 -4.72 -2.98 16.27
CA SER A 139 -3.67 -3.53 15.41
C SER A 139 -4.13 -4.83 14.77
N VAL A 140 -3.89 -4.95 13.46
CA VAL A 140 -3.95 -6.25 12.77
C VAL A 140 -2.97 -7.22 13.44
N SER A 141 -3.44 -8.42 13.79
CA SER A 141 -2.66 -9.42 14.53
C SER A 141 -2.62 -10.75 13.80
N PRO A 142 -1.48 -11.48 13.81
CA PRO A 142 -1.41 -12.80 13.21
C PRO A 142 -2.23 -13.79 14.04
N VAL A 143 -3.06 -14.58 13.37
CA VAL A 143 -3.89 -15.61 13.99
C VAL A 143 -3.86 -16.88 13.15
N ALA A 144 -3.93 -18.04 13.80
CA ALA A 144 -4.28 -19.29 13.15
C ALA A 144 -5.67 -19.74 13.58
N MET A 145 -6.52 -20.09 12.61
CA MET A 145 -7.88 -20.58 12.82
C MET A 145 -7.92 -22.05 12.45
N TYR A 146 -8.00 -22.94 13.45
CA TYR A 146 -7.97 -24.39 13.25
C TYR A 146 -9.36 -25.00 13.42
N TYR A 147 -9.94 -25.44 12.32
CA TYR A 147 -11.29 -26.00 12.23
C TYR A 147 -11.22 -27.53 12.31
N LEU A 148 -11.90 -28.09 13.30
CA LEU A 148 -11.88 -29.51 13.60
C LEU A 148 -13.27 -30.14 13.50
N THR A 149 -13.30 -31.33 12.90
CA THR A 149 -14.44 -32.25 12.96
C THR A 149 -14.04 -33.45 13.80
N VAL A 150 -14.81 -33.75 14.85
CA VAL A 150 -14.50 -34.76 15.87
C VAL A 150 -15.46 -35.93 15.68
N THR A 151 -14.96 -37.17 15.81
CA THR A 151 -15.74 -38.40 15.58
C THR A 151 -16.59 -38.84 16.78
N GLY A 152 -16.75 -37.98 17.79
CA GLY A 152 -17.57 -38.17 18.99
C GLY A 152 -17.88 -36.83 19.69
N ASP A 153 -18.58 -36.87 20.81
CA ASP A 153 -19.14 -35.66 21.45
C ASP A 153 -18.20 -34.97 22.46
N ASP A 154 -17.13 -35.63 22.89
CA ASP A 154 -16.21 -35.07 23.89
C ASP A 154 -15.10 -34.23 23.25
N THR A 155 -15.25 -32.91 23.34
CA THR A 155 -14.25 -31.95 22.85
C THR A 155 -13.20 -31.57 23.91
N GLU A 156 -13.38 -31.91 25.19
CA GLU A 156 -12.44 -31.49 26.24
C GLU A 156 -11.11 -32.27 26.18
N ASP A 157 -11.16 -33.56 25.85
CA ASP A 157 -9.96 -34.36 25.60
C ASP A 157 -9.18 -33.84 24.38
N ILE A 158 -9.88 -33.47 23.31
CA ILE A 158 -9.30 -32.85 22.10
C ILE A 158 -8.62 -31.52 22.44
N ILE A 159 -9.29 -30.68 23.25
CA ILE A 159 -8.74 -29.39 23.71
C ILE A 159 -7.49 -29.61 24.56
N SER A 160 -7.55 -30.51 25.53
CA SER A 160 -6.42 -30.82 26.41
C SER A 160 -5.23 -31.37 25.61
N GLY A 161 -5.48 -32.27 24.67
CA GLY A 161 -4.48 -32.82 23.77
C GLY A 161 -3.78 -31.74 22.93
N PHE A 162 -4.55 -30.85 22.32
CA PHE A 162 -3.99 -29.78 21.50
C PHE A 162 -3.22 -28.74 22.34
N VAL A 163 -3.71 -28.41 23.53
CA VAL A 163 -3.00 -27.55 24.49
C VAL A 163 -1.64 -28.14 24.83
N ASN A 164 -1.54 -29.44 25.10
CA ASN A 164 -0.28 -30.11 25.42
C ASN A 164 0.71 -30.02 24.24
N SER A 165 0.27 -30.28 23.01
CA SER A 165 1.11 -30.15 21.82
C SER A 165 1.54 -28.70 21.56
N LEU A 166 0.63 -27.73 21.73
CA LEU A 166 0.96 -26.32 21.62
C LEU A 166 1.98 -25.90 22.68
N GLN A 167 1.81 -26.30 23.94
CA GLN A 167 2.78 -25.97 25.00
C GLN A 167 4.15 -26.58 24.72
N LYS A 168 4.19 -27.82 24.21
CA LYS A 168 5.42 -28.52 23.88
C LYS A 168 6.21 -27.87 22.75
N PHE A 169 5.53 -27.39 21.71
CA PHE A 169 6.19 -26.95 20.47
C PHE A 169 6.11 -25.46 20.18
N ALA A 170 5.09 -24.77 20.68
CA ALA A 170 4.74 -23.40 20.32
C ALA A 170 4.34 -22.53 21.53
N GLY A 171 4.62 -22.97 22.76
CA GLY A 171 4.14 -22.31 23.97
C GLY A 171 4.59 -20.84 24.07
N SER A 172 5.83 -20.53 23.68
CA SER A 172 6.35 -19.16 23.65
C SER A 172 5.78 -18.31 22.51
N GLN A 173 5.18 -18.93 21.49
CA GLN A 173 4.70 -18.28 20.26
C GLN A 173 3.22 -17.92 20.29
N VAL A 174 2.45 -18.58 21.14
CA VAL A 174 1.01 -18.33 21.28
C VAL A 174 0.80 -17.29 22.37
N ARG A 175 0.13 -16.19 22.01
CA ARG A 175 -0.29 -15.15 22.97
C ARG A 175 -1.50 -15.60 23.76
N THR A 176 -2.52 -16.08 23.05
CA THR A 176 -3.80 -16.49 23.61
C THR A 176 -4.36 -17.63 22.78
N LEU A 177 -4.98 -18.60 23.44
CA LEU A 177 -5.73 -19.67 22.81
C LEU A 177 -7.21 -19.52 23.17
N VAL A 178 -8.07 -19.63 22.17
CA VAL A 178 -9.51 -19.59 22.34
C VAL A 178 -10.11 -20.81 21.67
N ALA A 179 -10.92 -21.57 22.42
CA ALA A 179 -11.73 -22.65 21.89
C ALA A 179 -13.15 -22.13 21.60
N ASN A 180 -13.65 -22.42 20.41
CA ASN A 180 -14.98 -22.05 19.98
C ASN A 180 -15.79 -23.31 19.70
N THR A 181 -16.79 -23.57 20.52
CA THR A 181 -17.65 -24.75 20.41
C THR A 181 -19.01 -24.34 19.84
N PRO A 182 -19.56 -25.06 18.85
CA PRO A 182 -20.88 -24.78 18.31
C PRO A 182 -21.96 -24.72 19.39
N VAL A 183 -22.92 -23.83 19.20
CA VAL A 183 -24.13 -23.76 20.03
C VAL A 183 -25.36 -23.76 19.14
N GLU A 184 -26.39 -24.48 19.56
CA GLU A 184 -27.70 -24.42 18.92
C GLU A 184 -28.50 -23.27 19.51
N LEU A 185 -28.98 -22.37 18.66
CA LEU A 185 -29.83 -21.24 19.02
C LEU A 185 -31.22 -21.43 18.44
N SER A 186 -32.21 -20.70 18.96
CA SER A 186 -33.57 -20.79 18.42
C SER A 186 -33.72 -20.12 17.05
N LEU A 187 -32.83 -19.19 16.72
CA LEU A 187 -32.65 -18.63 15.38
C LEU A 187 -31.57 -19.43 14.65
N ASN A 188 -31.67 -19.56 13.33
CA ASN A 188 -30.60 -20.11 12.50
C ASN A 188 -29.88 -18.99 11.72
N PRO A 189 -28.80 -18.38 12.26
CA PRO A 189 -28.02 -17.36 11.56
C PRO A 189 -27.37 -17.87 10.28
N ASP A 190 -27.13 -19.18 10.16
CA ASP A 190 -26.47 -19.74 8.98
C ASP A 190 -27.29 -19.55 7.69
N ALA A 191 -28.61 -19.35 7.82
CA ALA A 191 -29.46 -19.01 6.68
C ALA A 191 -29.03 -17.71 5.98
N TYR A 192 -28.39 -16.77 6.68
CA TYR A 192 -27.88 -15.52 6.11
C TYR A 192 -26.67 -15.73 5.20
N PHE A 193 -25.92 -16.81 5.39
CA PHE A 193 -24.66 -17.08 4.68
C PHE A 193 -24.82 -18.17 3.63
N GLY A 194 -26.05 -18.54 3.30
CA GLY A 194 -26.37 -19.63 2.37
C GLY A 194 -26.40 -21.00 3.05
N SER A 195 -27.34 -21.83 2.62
CA SER A 195 -27.50 -23.21 3.10
C SER A 195 -26.96 -24.19 2.07
N ASN A 196 -25.77 -24.74 2.30
CA ASN A 196 -25.30 -25.93 1.59
C ASN A 196 -25.26 -27.10 2.59
N PRO A 197 -26.16 -28.09 2.48
CA PRO A 197 -26.27 -29.17 3.46
C PRO A 197 -25.08 -30.13 3.45
N ASN A 198 -24.23 -30.09 2.40
CA ASN A 198 -23.13 -31.04 2.21
C ASN A 198 -21.78 -30.53 2.74
N ARG A 199 -21.74 -29.37 3.42
CA ARG A 199 -20.51 -28.83 3.99
C ARG A 199 -20.11 -29.54 5.30
N PRO A 200 -18.81 -29.63 5.63
CA PRO A 200 -18.39 -30.12 6.93
C PRO A 200 -19.01 -29.30 8.07
N LYS A 201 -19.50 -29.99 9.10
CA LYS A 201 -19.92 -29.37 10.36
C LYS A 201 -18.78 -29.47 11.35
N PHE A 202 -18.25 -28.33 11.76
CA PHE A 202 -17.14 -28.26 12.70
C PHE A 202 -17.63 -28.38 14.12
N ASN A 203 -16.98 -29.21 14.93
CA ASN A 203 -17.29 -29.40 16.35
C ASN A 203 -16.47 -28.47 17.24
N LEU A 204 -15.35 -27.97 16.72
CA LEU A 204 -14.42 -27.14 17.48
C LEU A 204 -13.61 -26.26 16.53
N ILE A 205 -13.46 -24.99 16.87
CA ILE A 205 -12.57 -24.06 16.16
C ILE A 205 -11.64 -23.42 17.17
N PHE A 206 -10.33 -23.62 17.01
CA PHE A 206 -9.35 -22.86 17.77
C PHE A 206 -9.03 -21.55 17.06
N ALA A 207 -9.08 -20.43 17.80
CA ALA A 207 -8.40 -19.21 17.42
C ALA A 207 -7.10 -19.11 18.23
N ILE A 208 -5.98 -19.21 17.53
CA ILE A 208 -4.63 -19.25 18.10
C ILE A 208 -3.97 -17.90 17.77
N HIS A 209 -3.96 -16.99 18.73
CA HIS A 209 -3.39 -15.67 18.54
C HIS A 209 -1.86 -15.76 18.63
N LEU A 210 -1.17 -15.38 17.56
CA LEU A 210 0.26 -15.63 17.39
C LEU A 210 1.08 -14.40 17.78
N ARG A 211 2.35 -14.61 18.13
CA ARG A 211 3.31 -13.51 18.35
C ARG A 211 3.77 -12.87 17.05
N GLY A 212 3.99 -13.67 16.02
CA GLY A 212 4.49 -13.22 14.72
C GLY A 212 4.33 -14.30 13.65
N LYS A 213 4.92 -14.07 12.47
CA LYS A 213 4.88 -15.02 11.36
C LYS A 213 5.75 -16.25 11.62
N GLU A 214 6.82 -16.09 12.39
CA GLU A 214 7.71 -17.16 12.84
C GLU A 214 6.98 -18.24 13.65
N SER A 215 5.86 -17.88 14.29
CA SER A 215 5.01 -18.78 15.05
C SER A 215 4.36 -19.88 14.20
N VAL A 216 4.19 -19.65 12.89
CA VAL A 216 3.51 -20.59 11.98
C VAL A 216 4.19 -21.95 11.96
N ALA A 217 5.52 -21.99 11.83
CA ALA A 217 6.27 -23.25 11.75
C ALA A 217 6.14 -24.08 13.03
N GLU A 218 6.11 -23.43 14.19
CA GLU A 218 5.98 -24.10 15.49
C GLU A 218 4.55 -24.59 15.74
N VAL A 219 3.55 -23.79 15.39
CA VAL A 219 2.13 -24.23 15.42
C VAL A 219 1.92 -25.42 14.47
N ARG A 220 2.56 -25.44 13.30
CA ARG A 220 2.52 -26.58 12.37
C ARG A 220 3.17 -27.84 12.95
N LYS A 221 4.24 -27.72 13.74
CA LYS A 221 4.83 -28.86 14.47
C LYS A 221 3.87 -29.39 15.54
N ALA A 222 3.28 -28.48 16.34
CA ALA A 222 2.27 -28.83 17.34
C ALA A 222 1.08 -29.55 16.70
N GLN A 223 0.55 -29.00 15.61
CA GLN A 223 -0.54 -29.62 14.85
C GLN A 223 -0.17 -31.00 14.35
N LYS A 224 1.01 -31.18 13.75
CA LYS A 224 1.43 -32.48 13.23
C LYS A 224 1.55 -33.54 14.33
N GLU A 225 2.08 -33.19 15.51
CA GLU A 225 2.09 -34.09 16.66
C GLU A 225 0.66 -34.42 17.11
N PHE A 226 -0.17 -33.39 17.27
CA PHE A 226 -1.54 -33.53 17.72
C PHE A 226 -2.36 -34.42 16.78
N GLU A 227 -2.30 -34.19 15.48
CA GLU A 227 -3.00 -34.99 14.47
C GLU A 227 -2.49 -36.44 14.44
N ALA A 228 -1.20 -36.67 14.71
CA ALA A 228 -0.66 -38.03 14.82
C ALA A 228 -1.19 -38.76 16.07
N ALA A 229 -1.38 -38.07 17.19
CA ALA A 229 -1.85 -38.66 18.45
C ALA A 229 -3.38 -38.80 18.50
N TYR A 230 -4.12 -37.84 17.95
CA TYR A 230 -5.57 -37.73 18.05
C TYR A 230 -6.30 -37.99 16.73
N GLY A 231 -5.60 -38.36 15.65
CA GLY A 231 -6.18 -38.57 14.32
C GLY A 231 -7.30 -39.62 14.26
N ALA A 232 -7.34 -40.59 15.18
CA ALA A 232 -8.47 -41.54 15.28
C ALA A 232 -9.77 -40.89 15.81
N LYS A 233 -9.66 -39.76 16.53
CA LYS A 233 -10.77 -39.00 17.10
C LYS A 233 -11.16 -37.79 16.24
N ILE A 234 -10.41 -37.51 15.18
CA ILE A 234 -10.58 -36.33 14.31
C ILE A 234 -10.81 -36.81 12.89
N ASN A 235 -11.86 -36.32 12.24
CA ASN A 235 -12.02 -36.51 10.81
C ASN A 235 -11.10 -35.51 10.08
N LEU A 236 -9.83 -35.90 9.92
CA LEU A 236 -8.79 -35.09 9.28
C LEU A 236 -9.19 -34.62 7.87
N PRO A 237 -9.77 -35.46 6.98
CA PRO A 237 -10.24 -35.01 5.66
C PRO A 237 -11.21 -33.82 5.69
N ASN A 238 -11.98 -33.66 6.78
CA ASN A 238 -12.93 -32.58 6.98
C ASN A 238 -12.41 -31.48 7.93
N SER A 239 -11.13 -31.53 8.31
CA SER A 239 -10.50 -30.58 9.22
C SER A 239 -9.38 -29.82 8.51
N TRP A 240 -9.18 -28.56 8.86
CA TRP A 240 -8.22 -27.68 8.18
C TRP A 240 -7.79 -26.53 9.07
N ILE A 241 -6.63 -25.93 8.78
CA ILE A 241 -6.13 -24.75 9.48
C ILE A 241 -5.87 -23.62 8.50
N ALA A 242 -6.20 -22.40 8.91
CA ALA A 242 -5.89 -21.18 8.16
C ALA A 242 -4.95 -20.30 8.98
N PHE A 243 -4.00 -19.64 8.33
CA PHE A 243 -3.12 -18.62 8.91
C PHE A 243 -3.40 -17.29 8.25
N GLY A 244 -3.58 -16.24 9.05
CA GLY A 244 -3.98 -14.95 8.51
C GLY A 244 -3.70 -13.78 9.41
N GLN A 245 -4.14 -12.62 8.93
CA GLN A 245 -4.02 -11.33 9.59
C GLN A 245 -5.40 -10.87 10.03
N ARG A 246 -5.65 -10.86 11.34
CA ARG A 246 -6.91 -10.49 11.98
C ARG A 246 -6.98 -9.01 12.26
N GLY A 247 -7.81 -8.29 11.52
CA GLY A 247 -8.07 -6.86 11.70
C GLY A 247 -9.39 -6.60 12.42
N LEU A 248 -9.42 -5.55 13.23
CA LEU A 248 -10.64 -5.05 13.86
C LEU A 248 -11.38 -4.13 12.89
N VAL A 249 -12.65 -4.43 12.63
CA VAL A 249 -13.55 -3.62 11.78
C VAL A 249 -14.37 -2.66 12.64
N LEU A 250 -14.99 -3.19 13.71
CA LEU A 250 -15.87 -2.44 14.61
C LEU A 250 -15.82 -3.01 16.03
N ASN A 251 -15.86 -2.13 17.05
CA ASN A 251 -16.02 -2.50 18.44
C ASN A 251 -16.83 -1.44 19.18
N GLN A 252 -18.06 -1.77 19.55
CA GLN A 252 -18.98 -0.83 20.18
C GLN A 252 -18.50 -0.37 21.56
N ALA A 253 -17.95 -1.28 22.37
CA ALA A 253 -17.52 -0.96 23.75
C ALA A 253 -16.36 0.06 23.79
N LYS A 254 -15.55 0.09 22.73
CA LYS A 254 -14.43 1.02 22.58
C LYS A 254 -14.77 2.24 21.71
N ASN A 255 -16.04 2.37 21.31
CA ASN A 255 -16.52 3.37 20.35
C ASN A 255 -15.71 3.40 19.04
N ILE A 256 -15.29 2.23 18.56
CA ILE A 256 -14.55 2.08 17.31
C ILE A 256 -15.57 1.80 16.23
N GLN A 257 -15.80 2.81 15.41
CA GLN A 257 -16.70 2.78 14.28
C GLN A 257 -15.84 2.84 13.02
N TYR A 258 -15.67 1.69 12.36
CA TYR A 258 -15.00 1.57 11.08
C TYR A 258 -13.55 2.09 11.07
N LEU A 259 -12.60 1.17 11.22
CA LEU A 259 -11.23 1.45 10.79
C LEU A 259 -11.12 1.19 9.29
N THR A 260 -10.39 2.02 8.54
CA THR A 260 -9.89 1.59 7.23
C THR A 260 -8.74 0.60 7.47
N TYR A 261 -8.51 -0.35 6.55
CA TYR A 261 -7.37 -1.27 6.64
C TYR A 261 -6.04 -0.50 6.77
N SER A 262 -5.95 0.68 6.15
CA SER A 262 -4.83 1.61 6.33
C SER A 262 -4.72 2.21 7.73
N GLN A 263 -5.82 2.47 8.45
CA GLN A 263 -5.81 2.98 9.83
C GLN A 263 -5.49 1.88 10.86
N ALA A 264 -5.91 0.64 10.61
CA ALA A 264 -5.55 -0.53 11.43
C ALA A 264 -4.09 -0.96 11.23
N ALA A 265 -3.59 -0.88 9.99
CA ALA A 265 -2.19 -1.15 9.64
C ALA A 265 -1.25 -0.02 10.10
N ALA A 266 -1.65 1.25 10.01
CA ALA A 266 -0.83 2.41 10.40
C ALA A 266 -0.45 2.48 11.89
N ARG A 267 -1.05 1.65 12.76
CA ARG A 267 -0.68 1.57 14.19
C ARG A 267 0.13 0.33 14.57
N ILE A 268 0.43 -0.55 13.62
CA ILE A 268 1.26 -1.75 13.82
C ILE A 268 2.75 -1.45 13.64
N ASP A 269 3.07 -0.43 12.84
CA ASP A 269 4.46 -0.14 12.51
C ASP A 269 5.28 0.34 13.72
N ILE A 270 4.65 0.81 14.81
CA ILE A 270 5.38 1.19 16.04
C ILE A 270 5.87 -0.04 16.84
N ILE A 271 5.22 -1.20 16.75
CA ILE A 271 5.66 -2.42 17.46
C ILE A 271 6.45 -3.35 16.53
N ILE A 272 6.17 -3.36 15.23
CA ILE A 272 6.99 -4.06 14.23
C ILE A 272 8.36 -3.38 14.06
N LEU A 273 8.45 -2.04 14.09
CA LEU A 273 9.75 -1.34 14.05
C LEU A 273 10.62 -1.59 15.30
N SER A 274 10.03 -2.02 16.43
CA SER A 274 10.81 -2.39 17.62
C SER A 274 11.23 -3.87 17.67
N SER A 275 10.51 -4.77 16.99
CA SER A 275 10.83 -6.21 16.95
C SER A 275 11.68 -6.63 15.74
N PHE A 276 11.75 -5.80 14.70
CA PHE A 276 12.76 -5.90 13.63
C PHE A 276 14.20 -5.79 14.16
N ALA A 277 14.41 -5.19 15.34
CA ALA A 277 15.73 -5.05 15.94
C ALA A 277 16.28 -6.34 16.60
N SER A 278 15.48 -7.40 16.80
CA SER A 278 15.96 -8.61 17.51
C SER A 278 15.97 -9.91 16.71
N SER A 279 15.06 -10.11 15.74
CA SER A 279 15.08 -11.33 14.91
C SER A 279 16.09 -11.26 13.76
N HIS A 280 16.51 -10.06 13.37
CA HIS A 280 17.66 -9.87 12.47
C HIS A 280 18.97 -10.32 13.12
N LYS A 281 19.04 -10.46 14.45
CA LYS A 281 20.31 -10.76 15.14
C LYS A 281 20.76 -12.22 15.04
N ARG A 282 19.85 -13.18 14.77
CA ARG A 282 20.18 -14.62 14.79
C ARG A 282 20.26 -15.31 13.43
N SER A 283 19.64 -14.79 12.37
CA SER A 283 19.91 -15.24 11.00
C SER A 283 21.14 -14.56 10.39
N LEU A 284 21.58 -13.43 10.96
CA LEU A 284 22.86 -12.77 10.64
C LEU A 284 24.07 -13.42 11.33
N GLU A 285 23.87 -14.30 12.33
CA GLU A 285 24.98 -15.01 13.01
C GLU A 285 25.49 -16.24 12.23
N ALA A 286 24.78 -16.68 11.18
CA ALA A 286 25.17 -17.82 10.35
C ALA A 286 25.51 -17.45 8.89
N MET A 287 25.35 -16.18 8.50
CA MET A 287 26.04 -15.63 7.33
C MET A 287 27.41 -15.18 7.84
N GLU A 288 28.49 -15.68 7.26
CA GLU A 288 29.79 -15.02 7.38
C GLU A 288 29.59 -13.51 7.23
N ILE A 289 30.20 -12.73 8.13
CA ILE A 289 30.13 -11.26 8.16
C ILE A 289 30.67 -10.71 6.82
N ALA A 290 29.82 -10.67 5.81
CA ALA A 290 29.96 -9.77 4.69
C ALA A 290 29.55 -8.40 5.21
N ALA A 291 30.45 -7.43 5.14
CA ALA A 291 30.13 -6.06 5.49
C ALA A 291 28.90 -5.60 4.67
N GLN A 292 27.92 -4.99 5.34
CA GLN A 292 26.75 -4.41 4.66
C GLN A 292 27.25 -3.35 3.66
N PRO A 293 26.82 -3.39 2.38
CA PRO A 293 27.44 -2.59 1.33
C PRO A 293 27.15 -1.10 1.52
N HIS A 294 28.18 -0.26 1.48
CA HIS A 294 28.03 1.19 1.48
C HIS A 294 27.56 1.65 0.10
N VAL A 295 26.38 2.26 0.02
CA VAL A 295 25.78 2.70 -1.25
C VAL A 295 25.95 4.20 -1.46
N ILE A 296 26.44 4.58 -2.64
CA ILE A 296 26.48 5.98 -3.08
C ILE A 296 25.27 6.24 -3.98
N VAL A 297 24.50 7.28 -3.68
CA VAL A 297 23.43 7.78 -4.56
C VAL A 297 23.89 9.10 -5.17
N VAL A 298 24.03 9.15 -6.49
CA VAL A 298 24.39 10.38 -7.22
C VAL A 298 23.11 11.05 -7.69
N GLY A 299 22.79 12.22 -7.12
CA GLY A 299 21.61 13.01 -7.43
C GLY A 299 20.69 13.22 -6.23
N GLY A 300 20.44 14.48 -5.89
CA GLY A 300 19.64 14.90 -4.73
C GLY A 300 18.18 15.23 -5.02
N GLY A 301 17.71 15.00 -6.25
CA GLY A 301 16.31 15.19 -6.62
C GLY A 301 15.40 14.14 -5.97
N ILE A 302 14.08 14.27 -6.16
CA ILE A 302 13.08 13.39 -5.51
C ILE A 302 13.37 11.88 -5.69
N VAL A 303 13.79 11.45 -6.89
CA VAL A 303 14.11 10.04 -7.15
C VAL A 303 15.32 9.58 -6.31
N GLY A 304 16.42 10.33 -6.35
CA GLY A 304 17.62 9.99 -5.59
C GLY A 304 17.42 10.09 -4.08
N ALA A 305 16.71 11.11 -3.60
CA ALA A 305 16.36 11.26 -2.20
C ALA A 305 15.51 10.10 -1.68
N THR A 306 14.50 9.65 -2.45
CA THR A 306 13.66 8.52 -2.05
C THR A 306 14.44 7.20 -2.08
N ILE A 307 15.30 6.96 -3.07
CA ILE A 307 16.20 5.79 -3.08
C ILE A 307 17.13 5.81 -1.86
N ALA A 308 17.80 6.94 -1.62
CA ALA A 308 18.74 7.08 -0.51
C ALA A 308 18.05 6.89 0.85
N TRP A 309 16.84 7.44 1.02
CA TRP A 309 16.05 7.26 2.22
C TRP A 309 15.63 5.79 2.44
N HIS A 310 15.22 5.08 1.39
CA HIS A 310 14.92 3.65 1.48
C HIS A 310 16.17 2.82 1.83
N LEU A 311 17.29 3.02 1.14
CA LEU A 311 18.56 2.34 1.43
C LEU A 311 19.05 2.60 2.87
N ALA A 312 18.89 3.81 3.39
CA ALA A 312 19.33 4.21 4.72
C ALA A 312 18.59 3.48 5.87
N HIS A 313 17.50 2.76 5.58
CA HIS A 313 16.89 1.85 6.56
C HIS A 313 17.71 0.57 6.78
N HIS A 314 18.59 0.21 5.85
CA HIS A 314 19.26 -1.09 5.81
C HIS A 314 20.78 -0.99 5.79
N THR A 315 21.34 0.08 5.22
CA THR A 315 22.79 0.23 5.08
C THR A 315 23.25 1.69 5.19
N SER A 316 24.57 1.89 5.21
CA SER A 316 25.20 3.20 5.11
C SER A 316 25.04 3.77 3.69
N VAL A 317 24.64 5.03 3.60
CA VAL A 317 24.38 5.71 2.34
C VAL A 317 25.13 7.03 2.28
N THR A 318 25.70 7.34 1.13
CA THR A 318 26.20 8.69 0.83
C THR A 318 25.47 9.25 -0.38
N ILE A 319 24.77 10.37 -0.21
CA ILE A 319 24.17 11.09 -1.34
C ILE A 319 25.13 12.18 -1.81
N VAL A 320 25.48 12.15 -3.10
CA VAL A 320 26.34 13.16 -3.73
C VAL A 320 25.49 13.98 -4.68
N ALA A 321 25.32 15.27 -4.38
CA ALA A 321 24.53 16.17 -5.20
C ALA A 321 24.94 17.63 -4.95
N GLU A 322 24.82 18.50 -5.95
CA GLU A 322 25.08 19.94 -5.77
C GLU A 322 24.05 20.58 -4.82
N ASP A 323 22.79 20.15 -4.92
CA ASP A 323 21.69 20.56 -4.07
C ASP A 323 20.74 19.39 -3.78
N ILE A 324 20.23 19.34 -2.56
CA ILE A 324 19.18 18.40 -2.16
C ILE A 324 17.83 19.04 -2.48
N GLY A 325 17.01 18.34 -3.24
CA GLY A 325 15.84 18.90 -3.92
C GLY A 325 16.02 18.89 -5.43
N GLY A 326 17.23 19.21 -5.92
CA GLY A 326 17.62 19.12 -7.33
C GLY A 326 16.82 20.06 -8.28
N PRO A 327 17.40 20.41 -9.44
CA PRO A 327 16.81 21.42 -10.31
C PRO A 327 15.45 21.00 -10.88
N ALA A 328 15.33 19.75 -11.36
CA ALA A 328 14.10 19.25 -11.95
C ALA A 328 12.95 19.08 -10.93
N SER A 329 13.23 18.72 -9.67
CA SER A 329 12.14 18.60 -8.68
C SER A 329 11.70 19.97 -8.17
N LYS A 330 12.61 20.95 -8.09
CA LYS A 330 12.28 22.35 -7.74
C LYS A 330 11.38 23.01 -8.79
N ALA A 331 11.66 22.78 -10.07
CA ALA A 331 10.87 23.31 -11.18
C ALA A 331 9.60 22.49 -11.51
N SER A 332 9.28 21.43 -10.76
CA SER A 332 8.19 20.52 -11.09
C SER A 332 6.81 21.05 -10.67
N PHE A 333 5.79 20.82 -11.50
CA PHE A 333 4.38 20.92 -11.09
C PHE A 333 4.02 19.89 -9.99
N ALA A 334 4.76 18.77 -9.95
CA ALA A 334 4.72 17.75 -8.90
C ALA A 334 3.33 17.12 -8.64
N TRP A 335 2.61 16.84 -9.73
CA TRP A 335 1.35 16.09 -9.72
C TRP A 335 1.59 14.60 -9.45
N LEU A 336 0.83 14.04 -8.51
CA LEU A 336 0.75 12.62 -8.18
C LEU A 336 -0.48 12.00 -8.82
N ASN A 337 -0.26 11.19 -9.86
CA ASN A 337 -1.34 10.54 -10.61
C ASN A 337 -0.95 9.15 -11.12
N ALA A 338 -1.94 8.24 -11.15
CA ALA A 338 -1.81 6.97 -11.86
C ALA A 338 -2.53 7.00 -13.21
N SER A 339 -3.46 7.94 -13.41
CA SER A 339 -4.37 8.01 -14.56
C SER A 339 -3.73 8.46 -15.88
N SER A 340 -2.57 9.14 -15.85
CA SER A 340 -2.01 9.81 -17.04
C SER A 340 -1.18 8.89 -17.96
N VAL A 341 -1.48 7.59 -18.01
CA VAL A 341 -0.77 6.60 -18.83
C VAL A 341 -1.74 5.65 -19.54
N SER A 342 -1.35 5.13 -20.69
CA SER A 342 -2.20 4.25 -21.52
C SER A 342 -1.87 2.77 -21.37
N GLN A 343 -0.67 2.43 -20.91
CA GLN A 343 -0.25 1.04 -20.70
C GLN A 343 -0.64 0.56 -19.29
N ARG A 344 -1.35 -0.58 -19.22
CA ARG A 344 -1.83 -1.15 -17.95
C ARG A 344 -0.69 -1.39 -16.94
N PHE A 345 0.42 -1.98 -17.37
CA PHE A 345 1.54 -2.28 -16.47
C PHE A 345 2.14 -1.00 -15.87
N TYR A 346 2.21 0.09 -16.63
CA TYR A 346 2.73 1.36 -16.12
C TYR A 346 1.70 2.07 -15.21
N TYR A 347 0.41 1.91 -15.49
CA TYR A 347 -0.66 2.32 -14.57
C TYR A 347 -0.53 1.58 -13.23
N ASP A 348 -0.34 0.27 -13.24
CA ASP A 348 -0.20 -0.54 -12.02
C ASP A 348 1.02 -0.12 -11.21
N PHE A 349 2.16 0.11 -11.87
CA PHE A 349 3.38 0.63 -11.26
C PHE A 349 3.15 1.99 -10.58
N ARG A 350 2.47 2.91 -11.27
CA ARG A 350 2.11 4.23 -10.70
C ARG A 350 1.12 4.13 -9.56
N ARG A 351 0.12 3.24 -9.65
CA ARG A 351 -0.84 2.98 -8.57
C ARG A 351 -0.14 2.47 -7.31
N ARG A 352 0.79 1.51 -7.45
CA ARG A 352 1.66 1.03 -6.37
C ARG A 352 2.46 2.19 -5.77
N SER A 353 3.00 3.08 -6.61
CA SER A 353 3.73 4.26 -6.15
C SER A 353 2.87 5.27 -5.38
N LEU A 354 1.63 5.52 -5.81
CA LEU A 354 0.70 6.38 -5.05
C LEU A 354 0.33 5.80 -3.68
N GLN A 355 0.23 4.48 -3.59
CA GLN A 355 0.06 3.78 -2.32
C GLN A 355 1.32 3.91 -1.46
N ARG A 356 2.50 3.73 -2.03
CA ARG A 356 3.76 3.87 -1.29
C ARG A 356 3.97 5.30 -0.80
N TRP A 357 3.63 6.31 -1.60
CA TRP A 357 3.64 7.71 -1.15
C TRP A 357 2.73 7.97 0.05
N ARG A 358 1.56 7.31 0.13
CA ARG A 358 0.69 7.41 1.31
C ARG A 358 1.33 6.77 2.54
N GLN A 359 2.00 5.64 2.38
CA GLN A 359 2.73 5.00 3.47
C GLN A 359 3.88 5.89 3.95
N ILE A 360 4.68 6.44 3.03
CA ILE A 360 5.74 7.40 3.36
C ILE A 360 5.18 8.64 4.08
N HIS A 361 4.03 9.17 3.65
CA HIS A 361 3.38 10.29 4.33
C HIS A 361 2.93 9.94 5.77
N THR A 362 2.56 8.68 6.02
CA THR A 362 2.27 8.18 7.38
C THR A 362 3.55 7.99 8.21
N GLU A 363 4.61 7.47 7.60
CA GLU A 363 5.92 7.23 8.25
C GLU A 363 6.64 8.55 8.59
N LEU A 364 6.46 9.57 7.76
CA LEU A 364 7.00 10.92 7.95
C LEU A 364 5.86 11.94 7.90
N PRO A 365 5.11 12.09 9.01
CA PRO A 365 4.07 13.10 9.10
C PRO A 365 4.70 14.50 8.94
N GLY A 366 4.03 15.36 8.17
CA GLY A 366 4.50 16.73 7.89
C GLY A 366 5.14 16.93 6.53
N LEU A 367 5.34 15.87 5.74
CA LEU A 367 5.67 16.03 4.31
C LEU A 367 4.59 16.89 3.62
N PRO A 368 4.96 17.90 2.80
CA PRO A 368 4.01 18.76 2.12
C PRO A 368 3.36 18.05 0.93
N ILE A 369 2.49 17.09 1.22
CA ILE A 369 1.73 16.27 0.27
C ILE A 369 0.24 16.54 0.47
N ALA A 370 -0.41 17.07 -0.55
CA ALA A 370 -1.84 17.31 -0.57
C ALA A 370 -2.53 16.24 -1.41
N TRP A 371 -3.32 15.37 -0.76
CA TRP A 371 -4.18 14.39 -1.42
C TRP A 371 -5.55 15.00 -1.77
N SER A 372 -5.52 16.12 -2.49
CA SER A 372 -6.72 16.89 -2.84
C SER A 372 -7.60 16.21 -3.89
N GLY A 373 -7.10 15.18 -4.58
CA GLY A 373 -7.68 14.72 -5.84
C GLY A 373 -7.32 15.62 -7.02
N SER A 374 -7.73 15.20 -8.22
CA SER A 374 -7.56 15.97 -9.46
C SER A 374 -8.85 15.99 -10.29
N ILE A 375 -9.06 17.06 -11.06
CA ILE A 375 -10.20 17.23 -11.96
C ILE A 375 -9.69 17.60 -13.35
N ASN A 376 -10.06 16.80 -14.35
CA ASN A 376 -9.49 16.90 -15.69
C ASN A 376 -10.58 17.12 -16.76
N TRP A 377 -10.41 18.16 -17.57
CA TRP A 377 -11.16 18.42 -18.81
C TRP A 377 -10.29 18.98 -19.96
N HIS A 378 -9.00 18.68 -19.94
CA HIS A 378 -8.00 19.13 -20.93
C HIS A 378 -8.13 18.48 -22.32
N LYS A 379 -8.68 17.28 -22.41
CA LYS A 379 -8.76 16.47 -23.64
C LYS A 379 -10.12 16.53 -24.31
N THR A 380 -10.20 16.03 -25.53
CA THR A 380 -11.47 15.85 -26.24
C THR A 380 -12.39 14.90 -25.46
N ALA A 381 -13.71 15.07 -25.62
CA ALA A 381 -14.70 14.23 -24.97
C ALA A 381 -14.50 12.74 -25.26
N GLU A 382 -14.14 12.39 -26.51
CA GLU A 382 -13.83 11.02 -26.93
C GLU A 382 -12.61 10.44 -26.19
N ALA A 383 -11.51 11.20 -26.12
CA ALA A 383 -10.30 10.75 -25.44
C ALA A 383 -10.53 10.57 -23.93
N MET A 384 -11.29 11.48 -23.31
CA MET A 384 -11.65 11.36 -21.90
C MET A 384 -12.58 10.18 -21.64
N ALA A 385 -13.60 9.94 -22.47
CA ALA A 385 -14.47 8.76 -22.34
C ALA A 385 -13.69 7.44 -22.48
N LYS A 386 -12.68 7.41 -23.36
CA LYS A 386 -11.76 6.26 -23.47
C LYS A 386 -10.92 6.08 -22.20
N THR A 387 -10.39 7.16 -21.64
CA THR A 387 -9.67 7.14 -20.36
C THR A 387 -10.57 6.62 -19.23
N GLU A 388 -11.80 7.10 -19.13
CA GLU A 388 -12.78 6.66 -18.14
C GLU A 388 -13.09 5.16 -18.26
N SER A 389 -13.36 4.69 -19.47
CA SER A 389 -13.63 3.27 -19.76
C SER A 389 -12.46 2.38 -19.35
N ASN A 390 -11.23 2.73 -19.76
CA ASN A 390 -10.04 1.96 -19.43
C ASN A 390 -9.78 1.92 -17.92
N LEU A 391 -9.82 3.08 -17.25
CA LEU A 391 -9.52 3.18 -15.82
C LEU A 391 -10.59 2.51 -14.96
N THR A 392 -11.87 2.61 -15.34
CA THR A 392 -12.97 1.90 -14.70
C THR A 392 -12.80 0.39 -14.84
N ALA A 393 -12.53 -0.10 -16.05
CA ALA A 393 -12.24 -1.52 -16.29
C ALA A 393 -11.01 -2.01 -15.52
N TRP A 394 -10.13 -1.09 -15.11
CA TRP A 394 -8.94 -1.36 -14.34
C TRP A 394 -9.12 -1.28 -12.82
N GLY A 395 -10.32 -0.92 -12.34
CA GLY A 395 -10.62 -0.75 -10.91
C GLY A 395 -10.05 0.54 -10.32
N TYR A 396 -9.72 1.55 -11.12
CA TYR A 396 -9.32 2.86 -10.61
C TYR A 396 -10.53 3.67 -10.19
N HIS A 397 -10.45 4.36 -9.04
CA HIS A 397 -11.52 5.24 -8.60
C HIS A 397 -11.52 6.52 -9.44
N ILE A 398 -12.49 6.62 -10.33
CA ILE A 398 -12.74 7.76 -11.21
C ILE A 398 -14.25 8.06 -11.21
N ALA A 399 -14.60 9.35 -11.26
CA ALA A 399 -15.98 9.80 -11.36
C ALA A 399 -16.17 10.72 -12.56
N HIS A 400 -17.25 10.49 -13.31
CA HIS A 400 -17.72 11.41 -14.33
C HIS A 400 -18.61 12.46 -13.67
N ILE A 401 -18.16 13.71 -13.65
CA ILE A 401 -18.88 14.80 -12.99
C ILE A 401 -19.35 15.85 -14.01
N LYS A 402 -20.57 16.34 -13.85
CA LYS A 402 -21.15 17.39 -14.71
C LYS A 402 -20.71 18.77 -14.26
N LYS A 403 -20.89 19.78 -15.12
CA LYS A 403 -20.54 21.17 -14.84
C LYS A 403 -21.00 21.72 -13.48
N PRO A 404 -22.23 21.45 -12.98
CA PRO A 404 -22.63 21.89 -11.65
C PRO A 404 -21.73 21.30 -10.55
N GLU A 405 -21.42 20.00 -10.62
CA GLU A 405 -20.53 19.32 -9.68
C GLU A 405 -19.10 19.89 -9.79
N VAL A 406 -18.58 20.13 -11.00
CA VAL A 406 -17.28 20.80 -11.19
C VAL A 406 -17.29 22.18 -10.52
N SER A 407 -18.38 22.94 -10.64
CA SER A 407 -18.52 24.24 -10.01
C SER A 407 -18.63 24.16 -8.48
N GLU A 408 -19.17 23.10 -7.92
CA GLU A 408 -19.21 22.87 -6.47
C GLU A 408 -17.82 22.52 -5.93
N HIS A 409 -17.08 21.69 -6.67
CA HIS A 409 -15.70 21.33 -6.36
C HIS A 409 -14.74 22.52 -6.49
N GLU A 410 -14.91 23.35 -7.53
CA GLU A 410 -14.05 24.50 -7.86
C GLU A 410 -14.86 25.79 -8.04
N PRO A 411 -15.40 26.38 -6.95
CA PRO A 411 -16.35 27.49 -7.03
C PRO A 411 -15.75 28.83 -7.47
N PHE A 412 -14.42 28.93 -7.47
CA PHE A 412 -13.72 30.15 -7.89
C PHE A 412 -13.28 30.12 -9.35
N PHE A 413 -13.69 29.13 -10.15
CA PHE A 413 -13.49 29.18 -11.60
C PHE A 413 -14.68 29.90 -12.25
N TYR A 414 -14.42 30.77 -13.22
CA TYR A 414 -15.51 31.38 -13.98
C TYR A 414 -16.33 30.30 -14.71
N GLN A 415 -17.65 30.45 -14.71
CA GLN A 415 -18.56 29.51 -15.39
C GLN A 415 -18.25 29.35 -16.89
N SER A 416 -17.71 30.39 -17.54
CA SER A 416 -17.27 30.34 -18.93
C SER A 416 -16.08 29.39 -19.17
N THR A 417 -15.27 29.13 -18.14
CA THR A 417 -14.07 28.29 -18.21
C THR A 417 -14.37 26.81 -17.96
N LEU A 418 -15.47 26.50 -17.28
CA LEU A 418 -15.87 25.13 -16.95
C LEU A 418 -16.42 24.39 -18.17
N ALA A 419 -15.90 23.18 -18.40
CA ALA A 419 -16.47 22.23 -19.36
C ALA A 419 -17.86 21.72 -18.92
N ASN A 420 -18.62 21.15 -19.87
CA ASN A 420 -19.92 20.55 -19.58
C ASN A 420 -19.82 19.34 -18.64
N TRP A 421 -18.69 18.65 -18.65
CA TRP A 421 -18.34 17.55 -17.78
C TRP A 421 -16.82 17.41 -17.65
N ALA A 422 -16.36 16.70 -16.62
CA ALA A 422 -14.97 16.42 -16.33
C ALA A 422 -14.80 15.04 -15.69
N LEU A 423 -13.56 14.57 -15.63
CA LEU A 423 -13.19 13.37 -14.86
C LEU A 423 -12.56 13.78 -13.53
N TYR A 424 -13.10 13.26 -12.43
CA TYR A 424 -12.61 13.47 -11.08
C TYR A 424 -11.89 12.24 -10.55
N TYR A 425 -10.69 12.44 -10.01
CA TYR A 425 -9.81 11.40 -9.48
C TYR A 425 -9.51 11.66 -7.99
N PRO A 426 -10.33 11.13 -7.06
CA PRO A 426 -10.20 11.42 -5.62
C PRO A 426 -8.92 10.85 -4.98
N ARG A 427 -8.22 9.92 -5.65
CA ARG A 427 -7.00 9.30 -5.12
C ARG A 427 -5.72 10.01 -5.56
N GLU A 428 -5.81 11.06 -6.35
CA GLU A 428 -4.66 11.84 -6.82
C GLU A 428 -4.32 12.99 -5.88
N GLY A 429 -3.24 13.73 -6.17
CA GLY A 429 -2.80 14.84 -5.34
C GLY A 429 -1.56 15.52 -5.88
N ALA A 430 -0.91 16.35 -5.08
CA ALA A 430 0.37 16.97 -5.45
C ALA A 430 1.27 17.10 -4.23
N MET A 431 2.53 17.46 -4.44
CA MET A 431 3.47 17.73 -3.37
C MET A 431 4.46 18.85 -3.72
N GLU A 432 5.18 19.36 -2.72
CA GLU A 432 6.38 20.17 -2.96
C GLU A 432 7.62 19.29 -3.05
N ALA A 433 7.87 18.74 -4.25
CA ALA A 433 8.83 17.65 -4.47
C ALA A 433 10.26 17.94 -3.95
N HIS A 434 10.77 19.16 -4.11
CA HIS A 434 12.10 19.51 -3.61
C HIS A 434 12.15 19.56 -2.07
N ILE A 435 11.08 20.02 -1.42
CA ILE A 435 10.96 20.03 0.05
C ILE A 435 10.84 18.60 0.57
N VAL A 436 10.02 17.77 -0.08
CA VAL A 436 9.90 16.33 0.26
C VAL A 436 11.26 15.65 0.15
N ALA A 437 12.03 15.90 -0.91
CA ALA A 437 13.39 15.35 -1.05
C ALA A 437 14.32 15.77 0.08
N GLN A 438 14.30 17.06 0.48
CA GLN A 438 15.07 17.57 1.61
C GLN A 438 14.67 16.92 2.93
N MET A 439 13.37 16.79 3.19
CA MET A 439 12.85 16.17 4.41
C MET A 439 13.19 14.68 4.50
N LEU A 440 13.13 13.96 3.38
CA LEU A 440 13.56 12.56 3.31
C LEU A 440 15.05 12.42 3.65
N VAL A 441 15.92 13.19 2.99
CA VAL A 441 17.36 13.17 3.25
C VAL A 441 17.65 13.54 4.71
N ALA A 442 17.09 14.65 5.21
CA ALA A 442 17.28 15.10 6.57
C ALA A 442 16.80 14.07 7.61
N SER A 443 15.66 13.40 7.35
CA SER A 443 15.18 12.32 8.21
C SER A 443 16.13 11.12 8.24
N ALA A 444 16.81 10.80 7.14
CA ALA A 444 17.78 9.71 7.09
C ALA A 444 19.12 10.10 7.73
N GLU A 445 19.58 11.35 7.54
CA GLU A 445 20.77 11.89 8.22
C GLU A 445 20.58 11.88 9.75
N ALA A 446 19.39 12.28 10.23
CA ALA A 446 19.07 12.27 11.65
C ALA A 446 19.11 10.88 12.30
N ARG A 447 18.96 9.81 11.50
CA ARG A 447 19.08 8.41 11.96
C ARG A 447 20.54 7.90 11.92
N GLY A 448 21.46 8.65 11.34
CA GLY A 448 22.89 8.35 11.30
C GLY A 448 23.36 7.45 10.13
N ASN A 449 22.45 6.95 9.31
CA ASN A 449 22.77 6.01 8.21
C ASN A 449 22.96 6.69 6.85
N LEU A 450 22.74 8.00 6.75
CA LEU A 450 22.93 8.76 5.52
C LEU A 450 23.85 9.96 5.76
N LYS A 451 24.72 10.24 4.80
CA LYS A 451 25.53 11.46 4.73
C LYS A 451 25.31 12.17 3.40
N ALA A 452 24.92 13.44 3.42
CA ALA A 452 24.91 14.27 2.22
C ALA A 452 26.27 14.95 1.97
N ILE A 453 26.76 14.85 0.73
CA ILE A 453 27.93 15.56 0.23
C ILE A 453 27.47 16.52 -0.86
N ARG A 454 27.65 17.82 -0.59
CA ARG A 454 27.36 18.88 -1.56
C ARG A 454 28.48 18.98 -2.60
N ALA A 455 28.38 18.20 -3.67
CA ALA A 455 29.38 18.14 -4.72
C ALA A 455 28.82 17.59 -6.04
N THR A 456 29.54 17.85 -7.12
CA THR A 456 29.26 17.30 -8.46
C THR A 456 30.09 16.05 -8.68
N ALA A 457 29.47 14.90 -8.95
CA ALA A 457 30.17 13.72 -9.45
C ALA A 457 30.50 13.91 -10.94
N LYS A 458 31.74 13.60 -11.35
CA LYS A 458 32.23 13.73 -12.74
C LYS A 458 32.64 12.42 -13.38
N GLY A 459 32.80 11.36 -12.59
CA GLY A 459 33.17 10.04 -13.07
C GLY A 459 33.10 9.01 -11.96
N PHE A 460 33.48 7.78 -12.29
CA PHE A 460 33.60 6.68 -11.34
C PHE A 460 35.06 6.51 -10.92
N TYR A 461 35.27 6.11 -9.67
CA TYR A 461 36.57 5.68 -9.20
C TYR A 461 36.67 4.16 -9.32
N LYS A 462 37.81 3.68 -9.83
CA LYS A 462 38.05 2.25 -10.07
C LYS A 462 39.32 1.78 -9.39
N GLU A 463 39.24 0.60 -8.82
CA GLU A 463 40.39 -0.15 -8.32
C GLU A 463 40.37 -1.54 -8.94
N ASN A 464 41.49 -1.96 -9.54
CA ASN A 464 41.62 -3.25 -10.24
C ASN A 464 40.51 -3.51 -11.29
N GLY A 465 40.03 -2.46 -11.95
CA GLY A 465 38.97 -2.55 -12.97
C GLY A 465 37.54 -2.59 -12.42
N LYS A 466 37.35 -2.69 -11.11
CA LYS A 466 36.04 -2.63 -10.44
C LYS A 466 35.74 -1.22 -9.99
N ILE A 467 34.49 -0.78 -10.12
CA ILE A 467 34.03 0.50 -9.60
C ILE A 467 33.94 0.40 -8.07
N THR A 468 34.62 1.30 -7.36
CA THR A 468 34.72 1.34 -5.89
C THR A 468 34.35 2.71 -5.31
N GLY A 469 33.81 3.60 -6.15
CA GLY A 469 33.37 4.91 -5.71
C GLY A 469 33.04 5.86 -6.85
N VAL A 470 32.86 7.13 -6.51
CA VAL A 470 32.68 8.23 -7.46
C VAL A 470 33.79 9.26 -7.31
N GLN A 471 34.21 9.83 -8.43
CA GLN A 471 35.15 10.94 -8.45
C GLN A 471 34.37 12.26 -8.54
N LEU A 472 34.63 13.15 -7.59
CA LEU A 472 34.05 14.48 -7.54
C LEU A 472 34.77 15.43 -8.50
N ALA A 473 34.11 16.52 -8.89
CA ALA A 473 34.71 17.57 -9.72
C ALA A 473 35.93 18.24 -9.07
N SER A 474 36.04 18.20 -7.74
CA SER A 474 37.21 18.66 -6.98
C SER A 474 38.43 17.73 -7.11
N GLY A 475 38.25 16.52 -7.65
CA GLY A 475 39.24 15.45 -7.66
C GLY A 475 39.19 14.52 -6.44
N GLU A 476 38.42 14.88 -5.40
CA GLU A 476 38.17 14.02 -4.24
C GLU A 476 37.41 12.74 -4.64
N LYS A 477 37.65 11.66 -3.89
CA LYS A 477 37.02 10.35 -4.11
C LYS A 477 36.06 10.05 -2.96
N VAL A 478 34.85 9.65 -3.31
CA VAL A 478 33.88 9.10 -2.35
C VAL A 478 33.79 7.61 -2.60
N MET A 479 34.23 6.82 -1.63
CA MET A 479 34.26 5.36 -1.73
C MET A 479 32.89 4.76 -1.44
N GLY A 480 32.58 3.62 -2.07
CA GLY A 480 31.35 2.86 -1.85
C GLY A 480 31.28 1.60 -2.70
N ASP A 481 30.53 0.62 -2.25
CA ASP A 481 30.43 -0.72 -2.85
C ASP A 481 29.44 -0.78 -4.02
N HIS A 482 28.42 0.08 -4.00
CA HIS A 482 27.41 0.19 -5.06
C HIS A 482 27.06 1.65 -5.34
N ILE A 483 26.89 2.00 -6.61
CA ILE A 483 26.57 3.36 -7.04
C ILE A 483 25.21 3.36 -7.74
N VAL A 484 24.29 4.17 -7.25
CA VAL A 484 23.02 4.48 -7.91
C VAL A 484 23.09 5.84 -8.56
N VAL A 485 23.00 5.87 -9.90
CA VAL A 485 22.96 7.10 -10.69
C VAL A 485 21.50 7.55 -10.84
N ALA A 486 21.10 8.53 -10.03
CA ALA A 486 19.78 9.16 -10.02
C ALA A 486 19.86 10.68 -10.32
N ALA A 487 20.81 11.06 -11.17
CA ALA A 487 21.22 12.45 -11.40
C ALA A 487 20.38 13.20 -12.47
N GLY A 488 19.18 12.71 -12.80
CA GLY A 488 18.34 13.30 -13.85
C GLY A 488 19.09 13.37 -15.19
N LEU A 489 19.17 14.56 -15.79
CA LEU A 489 19.96 14.77 -17.01
C LEU A 489 21.47 14.58 -16.80
N GLY A 490 21.96 14.80 -15.58
CA GLY A 490 23.37 14.56 -15.22
C GLY A 490 23.77 13.08 -15.33
N SER A 491 22.79 12.16 -15.35
CA SER A 491 23.05 10.73 -15.56
C SER A 491 23.68 10.44 -16.92
N VAL A 492 23.34 11.23 -17.97
CA VAL A 492 23.83 11.02 -19.34
C VAL A 492 25.35 11.23 -19.43
N PRO A 493 25.91 12.42 -19.15
CA PRO A 493 27.36 12.62 -19.23
C PRO A 493 28.14 11.78 -18.23
N LEU A 494 27.57 11.48 -17.05
CA LEU A 494 28.24 10.65 -16.05
C LEU A 494 28.42 9.20 -16.53
N LEU A 495 27.35 8.57 -17.01
CA LEU A 495 27.40 7.18 -17.50
C LEU A 495 28.16 7.05 -18.83
N ALA A 496 28.20 8.11 -19.64
CA ALA A 496 29.00 8.16 -20.86
C ALA A 496 30.52 8.06 -20.60
N THR A 497 31.00 8.43 -19.40
CA THR A 497 32.42 8.21 -19.02
C THR A 497 32.82 6.74 -19.02
N GLU A 498 31.83 5.85 -18.95
CA GLU A 498 31.99 4.40 -18.98
C GLU A 498 31.42 3.75 -20.24
N GLY A 499 31.19 4.55 -21.30
CA GLY A 499 30.66 4.06 -22.57
C GLY A 499 29.18 3.63 -22.52
N ILE A 500 28.47 3.90 -21.43
CA ILE A 500 27.04 3.59 -21.33
C ILE A 500 26.21 4.72 -21.92
N THR A 501 25.39 4.37 -22.92
CA THR A 501 24.40 5.31 -23.48
C THR A 501 23.10 5.22 -22.71
N VAL A 502 22.60 6.37 -22.23
CA VAL A 502 21.28 6.47 -21.59
C VAL A 502 20.35 7.26 -22.52
N PRO A 503 19.37 6.61 -23.19
CA PRO A 503 18.55 7.23 -24.22
C PRO A 503 17.48 8.14 -23.62
N ILE A 504 17.86 9.35 -23.23
CA ILE A 504 17.00 10.39 -22.67
C ILE A 504 16.93 11.57 -23.63
N THR A 505 15.73 12.15 -23.77
CA THR A 505 15.50 13.47 -24.33
C THR A 505 15.10 14.43 -23.22
N SER A 506 15.24 15.73 -23.49
CA SER A 506 14.72 16.74 -22.59
C SER A 506 13.93 17.79 -23.34
N VAL A 507 12.78 18.12 -22.78
CA VAL A 507 11.92 19.22 -23.23
C VAL A 507 11.84 20.19 -22.05
N PRO A 508 12.04 21.50 -22.29
CA PRO A 508 11.77 22.50 -21.27
C PRO A 508 10.30 22.45 -20.82
N ALA A 509 10.01 23.02 -19.67
CA ALA A 509 8.69 23.05 -19.05
C ALA A 509 8.60 24.32 -18.20
N LEU A 510 7.73 25.25 -18.57
CA LEU A 510 7.57 26.50 -17.84
C LEU A 510 6.46 26.38 -16.79
N ILE A 511 6.77 26.79 -15.57
CA ILE A 511 5.81 26.89 -14.47
C ILE A 511 5.85 28.31 -13.90
N VAL A 512 4.69 28.93 -13.75
CA VAL A 512 4.52 30.22 -13.07
C VAL A 512 4.04 30.01 -11.64
N ASN A 513 4.46 30.92 -10.75
CA ASN A 513 4.10 30.93 -9.35
C ASN A 513 3.61 32.33 -8.98
N SER A 514 2.48 32.41 -8.26
CA SER A 514 2.02 33.65 -7.67
C SER A 514 2.73 33.94 -6.35
N LYS A 515 2.60 35.17 -5.84
CA LYS A 515 2.80 35.41 -4.41
C LYS A 515 1.74 34.65 -3.61
N PRO A 516 2.03 34.26 -2.36
CA PRO A 516 1.04 33.62 -1.49
C PRO A 516 -0.25 34.45 -1.34
N THR A 517 -1.40 33.81 -1.49
CA THR A 517 -2.71 34.38 -1.18
C THR A 517 -3.37 33.65 -0.02
N LYS A 518 -4.16 34.38 0.79
CA LYS A 518 -4.91 33.82 1.92
C LYS A 518 -6.14 33.03 1.49
N GLU A 519 -6.70 33.36 0.33
CA GLU A 519 -7.91 32.73 -0.19
C GLU A 519 -7.57 31.38 -0.85
N THR A 520 -8.33 30.33 -0.55
CA THR A 520 -8.22 29.05 -1.27
C THR A 520 -9.05 29.10 -2.56
N LEU A 521 -8.42 29.54 -3.64
CA LEU A 521 -9.03 29.72 -4.96
C LEU A 521 -9.04 28.43 -5.79
N VAL A 522 -8.10 27.50 -5.56
CA VAL A 522 -8.02 26.23 -6.31
C VAL A 522 -7.90 25.09 -5.31
N ARG A 523 -8.89 24.20 -5.27
CA ARG A 523 -9.00 23.17 -4.22
C ARG A 523 -8.37 21.83 -4.61
N HIS A 524 -8.39 21.50 -5.90
CA HIS A 524 -7.86 20.26 -6.47
C HIS A 524 -6.69 20.56 -7.42
N VAL A 525 -6.00 19.51 -7.88
CA VAL A 525 -5.17 19.66 -9.07
C VAL A 525 -6.11 19.72 -10.28
N VAL A 526 -6.14 20.85 -10.97
CA VAL A 526 -7.05 21.05 -12.11
C VAL A 526 -6.26 21.02 -13.40
N ASN A 527 -6.61 20.12 -14.32
CA ASN A 527 -6.04 20.07 -15.66
C ASN A 527 -7.13 20.36 -16.71
N LEU A 528 -7.14 21.59 -17.19
CA LEU A 528 -8.09 22.13 -18.16
C LEU A 528 -7.42 22.39 -19.50
N LYS A 529 -8.22 22.71 -20.51
CA LYS A 529 -7.70 22.94 -21.85
C LYS A 529 -6.71 24.12 -21.83
N TYR A 530 -5.46 23.87 -22.21
CA TYR A 530 -4.37 24.85 -22.23
C TYR A 530 -3.93 25.40 -20.86
N LEU A 531 -4.35 24.84 -19.73
CA LEU A 531 -3.86 25.29 -18.43
C LEU A 531 -3.95 24.12 -17.44
N TYR A 532 -2.90 23.89 -16.68
CA TYR A 532 -2.96 23.07 -15.47
C TYR A 532 -2.55 23.93 -14.28
N ILE A 533 -3.31 23.83 -13.19
CA ILE A 533 -3.23 24.75 -12.06
C ILE A 533 -3.48 24.00 -10.76
N ARG A 534 -2.77 24.40 -9.70
CA ARG A 534 -3.03 23.97 -8.33
C ARG A 534 -2.67 25.08 -7.36
N GLN A 535 -3.16 24.99 -6.14
CA GLN A 535 -2.71 25.83 -5.03
C GLN A 535 -1.90 25.00 -4.02
N THR A 536 -0.79 25.54 -3.58
CA THR A 536 0.03 24.96 -2.51
C THR A 536 -0.59 25.24 -1.14
N SER A 537 -0.18 24.50 -0.10
CA SER A 537 -0.68 24.70 1.27
C SER A 537 -0.31 26.06 1.88
N ASP A 538 0.78 26.67 1.41
CA ASP A 538 1.22 28.02 1.76
C ASP A 538 0.59 29.12 0.88
N GLY A 539 -0.39 28.75 0.03
CA GLY A 539 -1.23 29.71 -0.69
C GLY A 539 -0.68 30.19 -2.03
N ILE A 540 0.38 29.57 -2.56
CA ILE A 540 0.93 29.88 -3.89
C ILE A 540 0.08 29.21 -4.96
N ILE A 541 -0.34 29.97 -5.97
CA ILE A 541 -0.94 29.41 -7.19
C ILE A 541 0.19 29.03 -8.14
N LYS A 542 0.25 27.73 -8.46
CA LYS A 542 1.24 27.15 -9.37
C LYS A 542 0.54 26.69 -10.63
N ALA A 543 1.04 27.11 -11.80
CA ALA A 543 0.41 26.77 -13.07
C ALA A 543 1.41 26.63 -14.23
N GLY A 544 1.02 25.87 -15.24
CA GLY A 544 1.67 25.85 -16.55
C GLY A 544 0.63 25.65 -17.66
N CYS A 545 0.99 25.76 -18.92
CA CYS A 545 0.06 25.55 -20.03
C CYS A 545 0.55 24.51 -21.05
N GLU A 546 -0.39 23.82 -21.68
CA GLU A 546 -0.10 23.00 -22.86
C GLU A 546 -0.07 23.94 -24.08
N ASN A 547 1.14 24.30 -24.54
CA ASN A 547 1.43 25.24 -25.62
C ASN A 547 0.83 26.66 -25.45
N PRO A 548 1.65 27.72 -25.27
CA PRO A 548 3.12 27.77 -25.41
C PRO A 548 3.92 27.54 -24.10
N GLY A 549 3.36 26.87 -23.08
CA GLY A 549 4.00 26.76 -21.74
C GLY A 549 4.50 25.38 -21.35
N ASP A 550 4.61 24.45 -22.30
CA ASP A 550 5.54 23.34 -22.14
C ASP A 550 6.91 23.80 -22.65
N ASP A 551 7.04 24.18 -23.93
CA ASP A 551 8.25 24.84 -24.43
C ASP A 551 8.09 26.37 -24.44
N PRO A 552 8.81 27.12 -23.56
CA PRO A 552 8.69 28.57 -23.50
C PRO A 552 9.28 29.32 -24.71
N GLY A 553 9.92 28.62 -25.65
CA GLY A 553 10.57 29.23 -26.82
C GLY A 553 11.69 30.19 -26.44
N ASP A 554 11.89 31.21 -27.28
CA ASP A 554 13.01 32.15 -27.15
C ASP A 554 12.80 33.24 -26.07
N ASP A 555 11.55 33.47 -25.64
CA ASP A 555 11.20 34.45 -24.59
C ASP A 555 10.35 33.81 -23.47
N PRO A 556 11.02 33.16 -22.48
CA PRO A 556 10.34 32.56 -21.35
C PRO A 556 9.64 33.55 -20.43
N GLU A 557 10.10 34.79 -20.34
CA GLU A 557 9.50 35.80 -19.46
C GLU A 557 8.17 36.29 -20.03
N ALA A 558 8.12 36.61 -21.33
CA ALA A 558 6.86 36.95 -21.99
C ALA A 558 5.84 35.80 -21.92
N THR A 559 6.31 34.57 -22.15
CA THR A 559 5.48 33.36 -22.01
C THR A 559 4.95 33.21 -20.58
N ALA A 560 5.79 33.38 -19.56
CA ALA A 560 5.37 33.32 -18.16
C ALA A 560 4.27 34.36 -17.85
N HIS A 561 4.42 35.60 -18.29
CA HIS A 561 3.40 36.62 -18.08
C HIS A 561 2.09 36.30 -18.82
N GLN A 562 2.15 35.68 -20.00
CA GLN A 562 0.95 35.21 -20.71
C GLN A 562 0.24 34.08 -19.96
N VAL A 563 0.98 33.09 -19.46
CA VAL A 563 0.42 32.01 -18.64
C VAL A 563 -0.20 32.57 -17.37
N PHE A 564 0.48 33.48 -16.69
CA PHE A 564 -0.05 34.10 -15.48
C PHE A 564 -1.30 34.93 -15.75
N SER A 565 -1.35 35.68 -16.85
CA SER A 565 -2.57 36.38 -17.28
C SER A 565 -3.73 35.41 -17.52
N THR A 566 -3.45 34.22 -18.07
CA THR A 566 -4.45 33.15 -18.25
C THR A 566 -4.98 32.66 -16.90
N VAL A 567 -4.10 32.48 -15.91
CA VAL A 567 -4.49 32.15 -14.52
C VAL A 567 -5.42 33.20 -13.94
N GLN A 568 -5.05 34.50 -14.03
CA GLN A 568 -5.87 35.60 -13.52
C GLN A 568 -7.25 35.65 -14.18
N SER A 569 -7.34 35.37 -15.49
CA SER A 569 -8.61 35.36 -16.24
C SER A 569 -9.47 34.12 -15.99
N THR A 570 -8.90 33.04 -15.46
CA THR A 570 -9.59 31.78 -15.20
C THR A 570 -10.31 31.77 -13.85
N LEU A 571 -9.78 32.51 -12.87
CA LEU A 571 -10.25 32.52 -11.49
C LEU A 571 -11.04 33.80 -11.16
N ILE A 572 -12.16 33.63 -10.46
CA ILE A 572 -12.92 34.69 -9.80
C ILE A 572 -12.03 35.28 -8.71
N GLY A 573 -11.76 36.59 -8.78
CA GLY A 573 -10.80 37.27 -7.90
C GLY A 573 -9.35 37.10 -8.33
N GLY A 574 -9.09 36.48 -9.49
CA GLY A 574 -7.76 36.26 -10.05
C GLY A 574 -7.00 37.55 -10.34
N GLU A 575 -7.69 38.68 -10.56
CA GLU A 575 -7.08 40.00 -10.75
C GLU A 575 -6.27 40.50 -9.55
N LYS A 576 -6.51 39.91 -8.36
CA LYS A 576 -5.77 40.22 -7.12
C LYS A 576 -4.52 39.37 -6.95
N LEU A 577 -4.32 38.34 -7.78
CA LEU A 577 -3.12 37.53 -7.74
C LEU A 577 -1.95 38.32 -8.31
N GLU A 578 -0.85 38.35 -7.57
CA GLU A 578 0.40 38.96 -8.01
C GLU A 578 1.35 37.88 -8.52
N PHE A 579 1.99 38.14 -9.66
CA PHE A 579 3.06 37.30 -10.17
C PHE A 579 4.26 37.37 -9.21
N ASP A 580 4.91 36.25 -8.95
CA ASP A 580 6.15 36.20 -8.16
C ASP A 580 7.34 35.84 -9.05
N TYR A 581 7.38 34.61 -9.54
CA TYR A 581 8.43 34.15 -10.44
C TYR A 581 7.98 32.98 -11.30
N TYR A 582 8.77 32.68 -12.34
CA TYR A 582 8.63 31.50 -13.16
C TYR A 582 9.87 30.60 -13.07
N THR A 583 9.70 29.32 -13.39
CA THR A 583 10.79 28.34 -13.50
C THR A 583 10.72 27.64 -14.84
N VAL A 584 11.87 27.44 -15.48
CA VAL A 584 12.02 26.55 -16.64
C VAL A 584 12.73 25.29 -16.18
N GLY A 585 11.98 24.19 -16.11
CA GLY A 585 12.49 22.87 -15.75
C GLY A 585 12.75 22.02 -16.99
N TYR A 586 13.82 21.24 -16.97
CA TYR A 586 14.14 20.31 -18.05
C TYR A 586 13.76 18.88 -17.62
N LYS A 587 12.77 18.29 -18.30
CA LYS A 587 12.24 16.96 -17.97
C LYS A 587 13.23 15.88 -18.45
N PRO A 588 13.76 14.98 -17.59
CA PRO A 588 14.56 13.85 -18.04
C PRO A 588 13.63 12.74 -18.54
N THR A 589 13.31 12.75 -19.82
CA THR A 589 12.33 11.83 -20.43
C THR A 589 13.04 10.76 -21.25
N PRO A 590 13.04 9.48 -20.83
CA PRO A 590 13.51 8.39 -21.68
C PRO A 590 12.80 8.39 -23.05
N LYS A 591 13.49 7.96 -24.12
CA LYS A 591 12.99 8.07 -25.50
C LYS A 591 11.64 7.38 -25.74
N ASP A 592 11.33 6.32 -25.00
CA ASP A 592 10.05 5.59 -25.06
C ASP A 592 9.00 6.08 -24.05
N GLY A 593 9.33 7.10 -23.25
CA GLY A 593 8.47 7.67 -22.22
C GLY A 593 8.36 6.85 -20.93
N LEU A 594 9.08 5.72 -20.82
CA LEU A 594 9.04 4.83 -19.65
C LEU A 594 10.29 5.01 -18.78
N PRO A 595 10.20 4.85 -17.46
CA PRO A 595 11.38 4.88 -16.58
C PRO A 595 12.55 4.00 -17.05
N ILE A 596 13.77 4.43 -16.76
CA ILE A 596 14.98 3.60 -16.86
C ILE A 596 15.45 3.32 -15.44
N ILE A 597 15.34 2.06 -15.00
CA ILE A 597 15.58 1.60 -13.64
C ILE A 597 16.40 0.31 -13.67
N GLY A 598 17.38 0.19 -12.77
CA GLY A 598 18.10 -1.05 -12.52
C GLY A 598 19.54 -1.05 -13.04
N PRO A 599 20.14 -2.22 -13.29
CA PRO A 599 21.57 -2.35 -13.58
C PRO A 599 21.93 -1.71 -14.93
N THR A 600 23.12 -1.12 -15.00
CA THR A 600 23.62 -0.48 -16.23
C THR A 600 24.43 -1.43 -17.13
N GLY A 601 24.71 -2.64 -16.64
CA GLY A 601 25.66 -3.58 -17.26
C GLY A 601 27.08 -3.47 -16.67
N LEU A 602 27.39 -2.41 -15.92
CA LEU A 602 28.58 -2.35 -15.08
C LEU A 602 28.29 -2.95 -13.71
N GLU A 603 29.21 -3.78 -13.23
CA GLU A 603 29.14 -4.34 -11.88
C GLU A 603 29.12 -3.20 -10.83
N GLY A 604 28.18 -3.28 -9.89
CA GLY A 604 28.05 -2.29 -8.82
C GLY A 604 27.43 -0.95 -9.25
N VAL A 605 26.89 -0.82 -10.47
CA VAL A 605 26.25 0.43 -10.92
C VAL A 605 24.81 0.20 -11.36
N SER A 606 23.90 0.98 -10.80
CA SER A 606 22.50 1.05 -11.20
C SER A 606 22.11 2.46 -11.60
N VAL A 607 21.06 2.60 -12.42
CA VAL A 607 20.52 3.88 -12.86
C VAL A 607 19.05 3.97 -12.50
N ALA A 608 18.58 5.17 -12.15
CA ALA A 608 17.18 5.49 -11.97
C ALA A 608 16.88 6.88 -12.55
N VAL A 609 16.24 6.92 -13.71
CA VAL A 609 15.95 8.18 -14.42
C VAL A 609 14.63 8.08 -15.18
N MET A 610 13.77 9.07 -15.01
CA MET A 610 12.39 9.00 -15.51
C MET A 610 11.68 10.35 -15.53
N HIS A 611 10.67 10.42 -16.40
CA HIS A 611 9.51 11.29 -16.27
C HIS A 611 8.25 10.39 -16.20
N SER A 612 7.34 10.54 -15.25
CA SER A 612 7.29 11.51 -14.14
C SER A 612 7.99 11.00 -12.87
N GLY A 613 9.11 11.64 -12.49
CA GLY A 613 9.89 11.26 -11.31
C GLY A 613 9.14 11.37 -9.98
N VAL A 614 8.32 12.42 -9.79
CA VAL A 614 7.57 12.63 -8.53
C VAL A 614 6.61 11.47 -8.26
N THR A 615 5.76 11.12 -9.24
CA THR A 615 4.83 9.99 -9.11
C THR A 615 5.55 8.69 -8.78
N ASN A 616 6.62 8.38 -9.50
CA ASN A 616 7.26 7.06 -9.48
C ASN A 616 8.32 6.89 -8.37
N ALA A 617 8.84 7.98 -7.79
CA ALA A 617 10.00 7.92 -6.89
C ALA A 617 9.76 7.01 -5.67
N ALA A 618 8.55 6.99 -5.09
CA ALA A 618 8.21 6.14 -3.95
C ALA A 618 8.42 4.65 -4.24
N ILE A 619 7.79 4.12 -5.30
CA ILE A 619 7.95 2.70 -5.63
C ILE A 619 9.35 2.38 -6.15
N VAL A 620 9.99 3.30 -6.89
CA VAL A 620 11.36 3.09 -7.38
C VAL A 620 12.34 3.00 -6.22
N GLY A 621 12.21 3.89 -5.23
CA GLY A 621 13.03 3.86 -4.03
C GLY A 621 12.91 2.53 -3.31
N GLU A 622 11.69 2.02 -3.11
CA GLU A 622 11.47 0.73 -2.47
C GLU A 622 12.08 -0.44 -3.26
N LEU A 623 11.71 -0.58 -4.54
CA LEU A 623 12.06 -1.75 -5.33
C LEU A 623 13.54 -1.80 -5.71
N LEU A 624 14.13 -0.67 -6.11
CA LEU A 624 15.55 -0.63 -6.46
C LEU A 624 16.43 -0.82 -5.22
N SER A 625 16.04 -0.24 -4.06
CA SER A 625 16.78 -0.47 -2.81
C SER A 625 16.72 -1.93 -2.40
N LYS A 626 15.53 -2.56 -2.49
CA LYS A 626 15.39 -4.00 -2.22
C LYS A 626 16.32 -4.83 -3.12
N GLN A 627 16.31 -4.55 -4.42
CA GLN A 627 17.19 -5.24 -5.38
C GLN A 627 18.67 -5.09 -5.03
N ILE A 628 19.11 -3.90 -4.62
CA ILE A 628 20.52 -3.65 -4.27
C ILE A 628 20.91 -4.39 -2.98
N ILE A 629 20.04 -4.40 -1.97
CA ILE A 629 20.35 -4.97 -0.66
C ILE A 629 20.25 -6.51 -0.65
N THR A 630 19.23 -7.07 -1.30
CA THR A 630 18.94 -8.51 -1.19
C THR A 630 19.25 -9.29 -2.47
N GLY A 631 19.46 -8.60 -3.59
CA GLY A 631 19.52 -9.24 -4.91
C GLY A 631 18.16 -9.68 -5.46
N GLU A 632 17.07 -9.57 -4.68
CA GLU A 632 15.73 -9.95 -5.13
C GLU A 632 15.17 -8.91 -6.10
N MET A 633 14.78 -9.37 -7.29
CA MET A 633 14.20 -8.51 -8.32
C MET A 633 12.68 -8.56 -8.29
N ASP A 634 12.04 -7.39 -8.29
CA ASP A 634 10.60 -7.30 -8.55
C ASP A 634 10.35 -7.40 -10.07
N PRO A 635 9.51 -8.34 -10.54
CA PRO A 635 9.24 -8.53 -11.96
C PRO A 635 8.73 -7.27 -12.68
N GLU A 636 8.13 -6.30 -11.98
CA GLU A 636 7.71 -5.05 -12.62
C GLU A 636 8.89 -4.22 -13.15
N LEU A 637 10.09 -4.36 -12.57
CA LEU A 637 11.29 -3.64 -13.02
C LEU A 637 11.79 -4.10 -14.40
N ASP A 638 11.41 -5.30 -14.86
CA ASP A 638 11.84 -5.84 -16.15
C ASP A 638 11.43 -4.95 -17.33
N ASN A 639 10.27 -4.29 -17.22
CA ASN A 639 9.77 -3.37 -18.25
C ASN A 639 10.54 -2.04 -18.30
N PHE A 640 11.39 -1.77 -17.31
CA PHE A 640 12.06 -0.49 -17.12
C PHE A 640 13.59 -0.59 -17.20
N ARG A 641 14.14 -1.75 -17.56
CA ARG A 641 15.60 -1.95 -17.66
C ARG A 641 16.22 -1.13 -18.80
N LEU A 642 17.47 -0.72 -18.62
CA LEU A 642 18.23 0.02 -19.65
C LEU A 642 18.49 -0.83 -20.91
N ASP A 643 18.72 -2.13 -20.72
CA ASP A 643 19.02 -3.09 -21.80
C ASP A 643 17.87 -3.28 -22.81
N ARG A 644 16.65 -2.83 -22.50
CA ARG A 644 15.51 -2.85 -23.44
C ARG A 644 15.74 -2.02 -24.70
N PHE A 645 16.65 -1.04 -24.66
CA PHE A 645 17.01 -0.21 -25.81
C PHE A 645 18.09 -0.81 -26.71
N ASN A 646 18.65 -1.97 -26.32
CA ASN A 646 19.64 -2.70 -27.11
C ASN A 646 18.99 -3.80 -27.98
N LYS A 647 17.66 -3.89 -27.97
CA LYS A 647 16.88 -4.91 -28.69
C LYS A 647 16.44 -4.43 -30.06
#